data_AF-A0A9P8IDI1-F1
#
_entry.id   AF-A0A9P8IDI1-F1
#
_cell.length_a   1.000
_cell.length_b   1.000
_cell.length_c   1.000
_cell.angle_alpha   90.00
_cell.angle_beta   90.00
_cell.angle_gamma   90.00
#
_symmetry.space_group_name_H-M   'P 1'
#
loop_
_entity.id
_entity.type
_entity.pdbx_description
1 polymer ?
#
loop_
_entity_poly.entity_id
_entity_poly.type
_entity_poly.pdbx_seq_one_letter_code
_entity_poly.pdbx_strand_id
1 'polypeptide(L)'
;MLLDHKLDHDEYESAVVSYMAVAGLEYIPGTQPGQYKFKDASQYMPILSGFIKVAQMLTVQYCLEKEERVEVKSCRELLEQLHTRFLVVSTATPMDWVLRLRLYGRAIHNKTTAVGGINWNEETVIYREIELSMTDFRQLVHQLCKETRHILMKDLLFVQDKEGDLPPYRWSELKDNPAKDEPNWYFIQDRRNCMQEGTCWLLNRILSTSELAEQFMHIEQGVWKQKRVNDYMDKISLFMERLMVLIHMSAGQPARARELLSLRYCNTEKGGHRCIFIENGLMVIVTFYDKGYSIRGTEKIIHRYLPQEVGELLLLYIWLVLPMRQQLQKLVYNDMEIPSVFLWSIDRQKKWTKERVAAVLKRESDRLIGVPLNMSSYRHIAIAISNCYMKRTKFEKDDDDKNKDEEHDEAIDKQSSHTPETAGSIYARHIEEAPTHMQQMRYRFRVSSIEWHEVLQFTSQLKGLKLSGQKRLQEEEHEGSPGPRFRRWQTLRQTNLQEVLQQLMGLETRFRSKQHAALQAIIANKSPIILVMRTGGGKSLMFMLPASIQEAGTTVVVMPLIALKQDMQRRCRELGLECIAWSARKKIHDTCILLVTPESAVSQGFMNHLRKLQAMDRLDRIVIDECHVLLNTRLDFRRKLQKLRKMVEFTVQLVLLTATLLPSKEAELLSMISIEAPLMFRDMTSRHNIAYTVQQHDAKDIEQQVKAII
;
A
#
# COMPACT_ATOMS: atom_id res chain seq x y z
N MET A 1 -25.71 -34.58 -4.46
CA MET A 1 -25.89 -33.33 -3.67
C MET A 1 -26.47 -32.29 -4.61
N LEU A 2 -27.38 -31.40 -4.19
CA LEU A 2 -28.06 -30.43 -5.07
C LEU A 2 -27.09 -29.50 -5.86
N LEU A 3 -25.87 -29.33 -5.36
CA LEU A 3 -24.81 -28.48 -5.92
C LEU A 3 -23.70 -29.27 -6.65
N ASP A 4 -23.69 -30.59 -6.47
CA ASP A 4 -22.59 -31.48 -6.84
C ASP A 4 -23.10 -32.51 -7.84
N HIS A 5 -23.36 -31.98 -9.04
CA HIS A 5 -23.70 -32.73 -10.25
C HIS A 5 -23.20 -31.93 -11.45
N LYS A 6 -22.96 -32.63 -12.56
CA LYS A 6 -22.58 -31.98 -13.81
C LYS A 6 -23.82 -31.46 -14.53
N LEU A 7 -23.66 -30.34 -15.20
CA LEU A 7 -24.63 -29.83 -16.17
C LEU A 7 -24.36 -30.56 -17.49
N ASP A 8 -25.40 -31.22 -18.01
CA ASP A 8 -25.37 -31.91 -19.30
C ASP A 8 -25.82 -30.94 -20.41
N HIS A 9 -26.33 -31.42 -21.55
CA HIS A 9 -26.61 -30.58 -22.73
C HIS A 9 -27.63 -29.46 -22.49
N ASP A 10 -28.59 -29.63 -21.57
CA ASP A 10 -29.50 -28.58 -21.12
C ASP A 10 -29.20 -28.23 -19.64
N GLU A 11 -28.56 -27.08 -19.44
CA GLU A 11 -28.18 -26.59 -18.11
C GLU A 11 -29.40 -26.36 -17.20
N TYR A 12 -30.59 -26.14 -17.77
CA TYR A 12 -31.83 -25.86 -17.04
C TYR A 12 -32.50 -27.11 -16.46
N GLU A 13 -32.06 -28.31 -16.82
CA GLU A 13 -32.46 -29.54 -16.11
C GLU A 13 -32.01 -29.51 -14.64
N SER A 14 -30.97 -28.73 -14.33
CA SER A 14 -30.62 -28.48 -12.94
C SER A 14 -31.65 -27.59 -12.24
N ALA A 15 -32.29 -28.13 -11.20
CA ALA A 15 -33.19 -27.36 -10.34
C ALA A 15 -32.54 -26.09 -9.77
N VAL A 16 -31.22 -26.10 -9.51
CA VAL A 16 -30.47 -24.94 -9.04
C VAL A 16 -30.35 -23.88 -10.13
N VAL A 17 -29.95 -24.27 -11.35
CA VAL A 17 -29.82 -23.34 -12.47
C VAL A 17 -31.18 -22.76 -12.85
N SER A 18 -32.21 -23.59 -12.93
CA SER A 18 -33.59 -23.15 -13.16
C SER A 18 -34.09 -22.17 -12.10
N TYR A 19 -33.90 -22.47 -10.82
CA TYR A 19 -34.26 -21.54 -9.75
C TYR A 19 -33.50 -20.20 -9.86
N MET A 20 -32.19 -20.27 -10.10
CA MET A 20 -31.38 -19.06 -10.21
C MET A 20 -31.77 -18.23 -11.43
N ALA A 21 -32.11 -18.86 -12.56
CA ALA A 21 -32.60 -18.18 -13.75
C ALA A 21 -33.92 -17.45 -13.47
N VAL A 22 -34.88 -18.10 -12.80
CA VAL A 22 -36.14 -17.46 -12.39
C VAL A 22 -35.92 -16.34 -11.39
N ALA A 23 -34.95 -16.46 -10.47
CA ALA A 23 -34.60 -15.40 -9.52
C ALA A 23 -34.07 -14.12 -10.19
N GLY A 24 -33.61 -14.24 -11.45
CA GLY A 24 -33.22 -13.14 -12.33
C GLY A 24 -34.39 -12.41 -12.98
N LEU A 25 -35.64 -12.85 -12.77
CA LEU A 25 -36.84 -12.20 -13.26
C LEU A 25 -37.47 -11.30 -12.20
N GLU A 26 -38.02 -10.17 -12.63
CA GLU A 26 -38.81 -9.23 -11.82
C GLU A 26 -40.23 -9.14 -12.41
N TYR A 27 -41.24 -9.32 -11.57
CA TYR A 27 -42.64 -9.14 -11.95
C TYR A 27 -42.92 -7.67 -12.25
N ILE A 28 -43.66 -7.40 -13.32
CA ILE A 28 -44.07 -6.03 -13.68
C ILE A 28 -45.42 -5.74 -13.03
N PRO A 29 -45.51 -4.82 -12.04
CA PRO A 29 -46.80 -4.48 -11.45
C PRO A 29 -47.70 -3.78 -12.46
N GLY A 30 -48.98 -4.19 -12.54
CA GLY A 30 -49.99 -3.56 -13.42
C GLY A 30 -50.12 -4.16 -14.82
N THR A 31 -49.34 -5.19 -15.16
CA THR A 31 -49.51 -5.97 -16.39
C THR A 31 -50.33 -7.26 -16.17
N GLN A 32 -50.73 -7.93 -17.26
CA GLN A 32 -51.40 -9.23 -17.17
C GLN A 32 -50.56 -10.24 -16.36
N PRO A 33 -51.20 -11.16 -15.62
CA PRO A 33 -50.49 -12.21 -14.88
C PRO A 33 -49.55 -12.98 -15.81
N GLY A 34 -48.26 -13.05 -15.45
CA GLY A 34 -47.24 -13.78 -16.23
C GLY A 34 -46.28 -12.92 -17.05
N GLN A 35 -46.38 -11.59 -17.03
CA GLN A 35 -45.35 -10.73 -17.62
C GLN A 35 -44.20 -10.44 -16.63
N TYR A 36 -42.99 -10.77 -17.06
CA TYR A 36 -41.75 -10.59 -16.31
C TYR A 36 -40.74 -9.80 -17.15
N LYS A 37 -39.91 -9.00 -16.49
CA LYS A 37 -38.70 -8.43 -17.09
C LYS A 37 -37.45 -9.03 -16.45
N PHE A 38 -36.34 -9.00 -17.17
CA PHE A 38 -35.04 -9.36 -16.59
C PHE A 38 -34.58 -8.27 -15.61
N LYS A 39 -34.03 -8.71 -14.47
CA LYS A 39 -33.32 -7.84 -13.54
C LYS A 39 -32.03 -7.36 -14.17
N ASP A 40 -31.67 -6.10 -13.91
CA ASP A 40 -30.37 -5.56 -14.29
C ASP A 40 -29.25 -6.26 -13.52
N ALA A 41 -28.01 -6.19 -14.05
CA ALA A 41 -26.84 -6.77 -13.40
C ALA A 41 -26.67 -6.30 -11.93
N SER A 42 -26.99 -5.03 -11.65
CA SER A 42 -26.93 -4.45 -10.31
C SER A 42 -27.93 -5.07 -9.32
N GLN A 43 -29.08 -5.54 -9.81
CA GLN A 43 -30.16 -6.14 -9.01
C GLN A 43 -30.00 -7.66 -8.88
N TYR A 44 -29.46 -8.32 -9.90
CA TYR A 44 -29.28 -9.79 -9.91
C TYR A 44 -27.98 -10.25 -9.24
N MET A 45 -26.89 -9.48 -9.34
CA MET A 45 -25.60 -9.81 -8.71
C MET A 45 -25.65 -10.06 -7.19
N PRO A 46 -26.42 -9.29 -6.38
CA PRO A 46 -26.59 -9.57 -4.95
C PRO A 46 -27.18 -10.95 -4.69
N ILE A 47 -28.12 -11.40 -5.53
CA ILE A 47 -28.77 -12.71 -5.42
C ILE A 47 -27.77 -13.82 -5.73
N LEU A 48 -27.01 -13.71 -6.84
CA LEU A 48 -25.93 -14.64 -7.18
C LEU A 48 -24.86 -14.71 -6.07
N SER A 49 -24.47 -13.56 -5.51
CA SER A 49 -23.46 -13.49 -4.45
C SER A 49 -23.95 -14.09 -3.13
N GLY A 50 -25.23 -13.87 -2.80
CA GLY A 50 -25.89 -14.50 -1.65
C GLY A 50 -25.92 -16.02 -1.79
N PHE A 51 -26.32 -16.52 -2.95
CA PHE A 51 -26.33 -17.95 -3.26
C PHE A 51 -24.94 -18.58 -3.10
N ILE A 52 -23.89 -18.00 -3.72
CA ILE A 52 -22.51 -18.49 -3.59
C ILE A 52 -22.10 -18.57 -2.11
N LYS A 53 -22.42 -17.53 -1.33
CA LYS A 53 -22.04 -17.49 0.08
C LYS A 53 -22.73 -18.59 0.88
N VAL A 54 -24.02 -18.81 0.65
CA VAL A 54 -24.79 -19.89 1.29
C VAL A 54 -24.26 -21.26 0.87
N ALA A 55 -24.00 -21.49 -0.42
CA ALA A 55 -23.42 -22.73 -0.93
C ALA A 55 -22.06 -23.05 -0.29
N GLN A 56 -21.19 -22.05 -0.14
CA GLN A 56 -19.91 -22.20 0.56
C GLN A 56 -20.10 -22.55 2.04
N MET A 57 -21.02 -21.89 2.74
CA MET A 57 -21.30 -22.17 4.15
C MET A 57 -21.86 -23.58 4.36
N LEU A 58 -22.80 -24.01 3.51
CA LEU A 58 -23.35 -25.37 3.55
C LEU A 58 -22.29 -26.43 3.25
N THR A 59 -21.34 -26.14 2.36
CA THR A 59 -20.23 -27.07 2.08
C THR A 59 -19.30 -27.21 3.28
N VAL A 60 -18.98 -26.11 3.95
CA VAL A 60 -18.18 -26.13 5.19
C VAL A 60 -18.92 -26.86 6.31
N GLN A 61 -20.22 -26.58 6.49
CA GLN A 61 -21.05 -27.27 7.47
C GLN A 61 -21.07 -28.78 7.22
N TYR A 62 -21.29 -29.21 5.96
CA TYR A 62 -21.25 -30.62 5.58
C TYR A 62 -19.91 -31.28 5.91
N CYS A 63 -18.78 -30.59 5.66
CA CYS A 63 -17.46 -31.13 5.99
C CYS A 63 -17.24 -31.28 7.50
N LEU A 64 -17.72 -30.33 8.30
CA LEU A 64 -17.65 -30.37 9.76
C LEU A 64 -18.52 -31.51 10.32
N GLU A 65 -19.77 -31.64 9.85
CA GLU A 65 -20.67 -32.72 10.28
C GLU A 65 -20.10 -34.12 9.97
N LYS A 66 -19.40 -34.26 8.84
CA LYS A 66 -18.74 -35.52 8.45
C LYS A 66 -17.50 -35.82 9.28
N GLU A 67 -16.76 -34.80 9.72
CA GLU A 67 -15.63 -34.95 10.65
C GLU A 67 -16.13 -35.31 12.06
N GLU A 68 -17.20 -34.67 12.54
CA GLU A 68 -17.85 -34.97 13.83
C GLU A 68 -18.38 -36.41 13.89
N ARG A 69 -18.90 -36.94 12.77
CA ARG A 69 -19.35 -38.34 12.65
C ARG A 69 -18.21 -39.33 12.41
N VAL A 70 -16.96 -38.89 12.39
CA VAL A 70 -15.75 -39.71 12.14
C VAL A 70 -15.77 -40.41 10.77
N GLU A 71 -16.50 -39.85 9.80
CA GLU A 71 -16.55 -40.38 8.43
C GLU A 71 -15.32 -39.93 7.59
N VAL A 72 -14.65 -38.85 8.00
CA VAL A 72 -13.44 -38.30 7.35
C VAL A 72 -12.40 -37.90 8.40
N LYS A 73 -11.13 -38.00 8.02
CA LYS A 73 -9.98 -37.71 8.90
C LYS A 73 -9.70 -36.22 9.09
N SER A 74 -10.09 -35.39 8.13
CA SER A 74 -9.88 -33.94 8.18
C SER A 74 -10.94 -33.21 7.38
N CYS A 75 -11.65 -32.28 8.03
CA CYS A 75 -12.58 -31.36 7.35
C CYS A 75 -11.87 -30.56 6.25
N ARG A 76 -10.61 -30.18 6.46
CA ARG A 76 -9.82 -29.44 5.47
C ARG A 76 -9.61 -30.23 4.17
N GLU A 77 -9.24 -31.51 4.28
CA GLU A 77 -8.99 -32.34 3.10
C GLU A 77 -10.28 -32.57 2.31
N LEU A 78 -11.40 -32.83 3.00
CA LEU A 78 -12.71 -32.97 2.36
C LEU A 78 -13.14 -31.65 1.70
N LEU A 79 -12.93 -30.52 2.36
CA LEU A 79 -13.25 -29.20 1.81
C LEU A 79 -12.43 -28.89 0.55
N GLU A 80 -11.14 -29.20 0.53
CA GLU A 80 -10.28 -29.03 -0.66
C GLU A 80 -10.74 -29.92 -1.83
N GLN A 81 -11.22 -31.13 -1.55
CA GLN A 81 -11.80 -32.03 -2.55
C GLN A 81 -13.12 -31.50 -3.11
N LEU A 82 -14.08 -31.14 -2.26
CA LEU A 82 -15.38 -30.59 -2.68
C LEU A 82 -15.21 -29.27 -3.42
N HIS A 83 -14.27 -28.43 -2.98
CA HIS A 83 -13.95 -27.17 -3.63
C HIS A 83 -13.51 -27.39 -5.08
N THR A 84 -12.54 -28.29 -5.28
CA THR A 84 -12.01 -28.61 -6.62
C THR A 84 -13.05 -29.33 -7.49
N ARG A 85 -13.97 -30.07 -6.88
CA ARG A 85 -14.98 -30.86 -7.59
C ARG A 85 -16.11 -30.00 -8.15
N PHE A 86 -16.68 -29.10 -7.37
CA PHE A 86 -17.87 -28.35 -7.80
C PHE A 86 -17.92 -26.87 -7.42
N LEU A 87 -17.02 -26.31 -6.60
CA LEU A 87 -17.06 -24.88 -6.22
C LEU A 87 -16.17 -23.97 -7.08
N VAL A 88 -15.45 -24.51 -8.06
CA VAL A 88 -14.55 -23.77 -8.95
C VAL A 88 -15.18 -23.49 -10.32
N VAL A 89 -14.63 -22.53 -11.05
CA VAL A 89 -14.98 -22.27 -12.45
C VAL A 89 -14.36 -23.36 -13.33
N SER A 90 -15.05 -23.76 -14.40
CA SER A 90 -14.64 -24.77 -15.40
C SER A 90 -14.92 -26.24 -15.04
N THR A 91 -15.80 -26.52 -14.08
CA THR A 91 -16.24 -27.89 -13.75
C THR A 91 -17.58 -28.28 -14.35
N ALA A 92 -18.25 -27.37 -15.07
CA ALA A 92 -19.60 -27.58 -15.61
C ALA A 92 -20.60 -28.01 -14.53
N THR A 93 -20.66 -27.28 -13.42
CA THR A 93 -21.56 -27.51 -12.28
C THR A 93 -22.49 -26.30 -12.10
N PRO A 94 -23.59 -26.40 -11.34
CA PRO A 94 -24.44 -25.24 -11.05
C PRO A 94 -23.68 -24.06 -10.46
N MET A 95 -22.63 -24.34 -9.68
CA MET A 95 -21.74 -23.33 -9.12
C MET A 95 -20.85 -22.66 -10.18
N ASP A 96 -20.33 -23.42 -11.16
CA ASP A 96 -19.62 -22.86 -12.31
C ASP A 96 -20.52 -21.87 -13.06
N TRP A 97 -21.78 -22.25 -13.32
CA TRP A 97 -22.78 -21.39 -13.96
C TRP A 97 -23.03 -20.08 -13.19
N VAL A 98 -23.32 -20.17 -11.89
CA VAL A 98 -23.54 -18.99 -11.04
C VAL A 98 -22.28 -18.11 -10.94
N LEU A 99 -21.09 -18.71 -10.83
CA LEU A 99 -19.82 -17.97 -10.78
C LEU A 99 -19.55 -17.24 -12.09
N ARG A 100 -19.78 -17.86 -13.25
CA ARG A 100 -19.62 -17.23 -14.57
C ARG A 100 -20.58 -16.06 -14.76
N LEU A 101 -21.85 -16.23 -14.43
CA LEU A 101 -22.83 -15.14 -14.51
C LEU A 101 -22.49 -13.99 -13.56
N ARG A 102 -21.98 -14.29 -12.36
CA ARG A 102 -21.51 -13.24 -11.44
C ARG A 102 -20.29 -12.50 -11.99
N LEU A 103 -19.34 -13.20 -12.60
CA LEU A 103 -18.19 -12.58 -13.26
C LEU A 103 -18.61 -11.70 -14.44
N TYR A 104 -19.55 -12.19 -15.25
CA TYR A 104 -20.12 -11.44 -16.37
C TYR A 104 -20.89 -10.20 -15.90
N GLY A 105 -21.76 -10.33 -14.91
CA GLY A 105 -22.48 -9.20 -14.29
C GLY A 105 -21.53 -8.16 -13.70
N ARG A 106 -20.41 -8.60 -13.12
CA ARG A 106 -19.36 -7.68 -12.64
C ARG A 106 -18.66 -6.94 -13.78
N ALA A 107 -18.39 -7.60 -14.90
CA ALA A 107 -17.82 -6.94 -16.08
C ALA A 107 -18.79 -5.90 -16.67
N ILE A 108 -20.09 -6.20 -16.71
CA ILE A 108 -21.13 -5.23 -17.08
C ILE A 108 -21.13 -4.07 -16.09
N HIS A 109 -21.20 -4.34 -14.78
CA HIS A 109 -21.22 -3.29 -13.76
C HIS A 109 -20.01 -2.35 -13.84
N ASN A 110 -18.83 -2.85 -14.17
CA ASN A 110 -17.63 -2.03 -14.33
C ASN A 110 -17.63 -1.18 -15.61
N LYS A 111 -18.33 -1.61 -16.67
CA LYS A 111 -18.41 -0.92 -17.97
C LYS A 111 -19.65 -0.03 -18.10
N THR A 112 -20.72 -0.33 -17.39
CA THR A 112 -21.93 0.48 -17.36
C THR A 112 -21.69 1.67 -16.46
N THR A 113 -21.58 2.87 -17.04
CA THR A 113 -21.67 4.13 -16.30
C THR A 113 -22.94 4.11 -15.48
N ALA A 114 -22.81 4.05 -14.15
CA ALA A 114 -23.95 4.22 -13.27
C ALA A 114 -24.65 5.52 -13.65
N VAL A 115 -25.99 5.50 -13.77
CA VAL A 115 -26.79 6.71 -13.97
C VAL A 115 -26.36 7.70 -12.88
N GLY A 116 -25.67 8.76 -13.31
CA GLY A 116 -24.94 9.65 -12.42
C GLY A 116 -25.92 10.36 -11.51
N GLY A 117 -25.96 9.97 -10.23
CA GLY A 117 -26.73 10.67 -9.21
C GLY A 117 -26.11 12.01 -8.79
N ILE A 118 -25.13 12.51 -9.54
CA ILE A 118 -24.42 13.77 -9.32
C ILE A 118 -24.61 14.62 -10.56
N ASN A 119 -25.22 15.80 -10.40
CA ASN A 119 -25.31 16.81 -11.43
C ASN A 119 -24.66 18.11 -10.94
N TRP A 120 -24.20 18.95 -11.87
CA TRP A 120 -23.62 20.26 -11.57
C TRP A 120 -24.48 21.35 -12.20
N ASN A 121 -24.80 22.37 -11.41
CA ASN A 121 -25.37 23.62 -11.90
C ASN A 121 -24.46 24.76 -11.46
N GLU A 122 -23.63 25.26 -12.38
CA GLU A 122 -22.59 26.26 -12.10
C GLU A 122 -21.69 25.86 -10.90
N GLU A 123 -21.84 26.52 -9.75
CA GLU A 123 -21.10 26.23 -8.52
C GLU A 123 -21.84 25.32 -7.53
N THR A 124 -22.96 24.73 -7.93
CA THR A 124 -23.82 23.90 -7.07
C THR A 124 -23.75 22.43 -7.47
N VAL A 125 -23.42 21.57 -6.50
CA VAL A 125 -23.50 20.11 -6.61
C VAL A 125 -24.89 19.65 -6.23
N ILE A 126 -25.53 18.88 -7.12
CA ILE A 126 -26.79 18.20 -6.85
C ILE A 126 -26.51 16.71 -6.72
N TYR A 127 -26.69 16.17 -5.51
CA TYR A 127 -26.58 14.75 -5.23
C TYR A 127 -27.90 14.22 -4.66
N ARG A 128 -28.67 13.49 -5.48
CA ARG A 128 -30.06 13.09 -5.16
C ARG A 128 -30.93 14.33 -4.84
N GLU A 129 -31.43 14.44 -3.62
CA GLU A 129 -32.25 15.57 -3.13
C GLU A 129 -31.41 16.65 -2.43
N ILE A 130 -30.07 16.48 -2.38
CA ILE A 130 -29.18 17.43 -1.72
C ILE A 130 -28.61 18.38 -2.76
N GLU A 131 -28.89 19.66 -2.59
CA GLU A 131 -28.24 20.75 -3.33
C GLU A 131 -27.24 21.44 -2.40
N LEU A 132 -25.99 21.58 -2.84
CA LEU A 132 -24.94 22.20 -2.06
C LEU A 132 -24.10 23.12 -2.94
N SER A 133 -24.14 24.42 -2.67
CA SER A 133 -23.25 25.38 -3.34
C SER A 133 -21.83 25.30 -2.79
N MET A 134 -20.83 25.64 -3.61
CA MET A 134 -19.44 25.75 -3.15
C MET A 134 -19.26 26.83 -2.08
N THR A 135 -20.10 27.88 -2.09
CA THR A 135 -20.11 28.92 -1.05
C THR A 135 -20.56 28.34 0.28
N ASP A 136 -21.67 27.61 0.31
CA ASP A 136 -22.17 26.94 1.52
C ASP A 136 -21.14 25.93 2.04
N PHE A 137 -20.55 25.14 1.13
CA PHE A 137 -19.56 24.15 1.50
C PHE A 137 -18.32 24.77 2.16
N ARG A 138 -17.79 25.86 1.61
CA ARG A 138 -16.67 26.61 2.19
C ARG A 138 -17.07 27.26 3.52
N GLN A 139 -18.25 27.88 3.58
CA GLN A 139 -18.78 28.51 4.79
C GLN A 139 -18.93 27.50 5.93
N LEU A 140 -19.44 26.31 5.65
CA LEU A 140 -19.54 25.21 6.62
C LEU A 140 -18.18 24.91 7.27
N VAL A 141 -17.13 24.72 6.46
CA VAL A 141 -15.79 24.37 6.96
C VAL A 141 -15.16 25.54 7.74
N HIS A 142 -15.20 26.76 7.21
CA HIS A 142 -14.60 27.94 7.86
C HIS A 142 -15.30 28.31 9.16
N GLN A 143 -16.64 28.32 9.17
CA GLN A 143 -17.42 28.65 10.36
C GLN A 143 -17.23 27.58 11.45
N LEU A 144 -17.21 26.30 11.07
CA LEU A 144 -16.91 25.23 12.00
C LEU A 144 -15.50 25.37 12.59
N CYS A 145 -14.50 25.74 11.76
CA CYS A 145 -13.13 25.97 12.20
C CYS A 145 -13.04 27.13 13.20
N LYS A 146 -13.68 28.27 12.89
CA LYS A 146 -13.74 29.45 13.76
C LYS A 146 -14.40 29.14 15.11
N GLU A 147 -15.55 28.49 15.11
CA GLU A 147 -16.23 28.13 16.35
C GLU A 147 -15.45 27.11 17.19
N THR A 148 -14.77 26.16 16.53
CA THR A 148 -13.93 25.17 17.21
C THR A 148 -12.69 25.81 17.84
N ARG A 149 -12.07 26.78 17.15
CA ARG A 149 -11.00 27.62 17.72
C ARG A 149 -11.49 28.43 18.92
N HIS A 150 -12.69 28.99 18.86
CA HIS A 150 -13.27 29.73 19.98
C HIS A 150 -13.44 28.85 21.22
N ILE A 151 -13.97 27.63 21.05
CA ILE A 151 -14.08 26.67 22.16
C ILE A 151 -12.70 26.35 22.74
N LEU A 152 -11.71 26.06 21.89
CA LEU A 152 -10.35 25.76 22.34
C LEU A 152 -9.74 26.91 23.15
N MET A 153 -9.75 28.12 22.60
CA MET A 153 -9.09 29.26 23.24
C MET A 153 -9.81 29.70 24.51
N LYS A 154 -11.13 29.88 24.45
CA LYS A 154 -11.91 30.47 25.54
C LYS A 154 -12.33 29.44 26.59
N ASP A 155 -12.92 28.32 26.15
CA ASP A 155 -13.55 27.35 27.06
C ASP A 155 -12.54 26.30 27.58
N LEU A 156 -11.49 26.00 26.81
CA LEU A 156 -10.51 24.96 27.16
C LEU A 156 -9.19 25.52 27.70
N LEU A 157 -8.59 26.50 27.02
CA LEU A 157 -7.28 27.05 27.37
C LEU A 157 -7.37 28.29 28.28
N PHE A 158 -8.55 28.92 28.38
CA PHE A 158 -8.79 30.13 29.17
C PHE A 158 -7.84 31.29 28.78
N VAL A 159 -7.71 31.53 27.47
CA VAL A 159 -6.89 32.61 26.89
C VAL A 159 -7.75 33.60 26.11
N GLN A 160 -7.31 34.86 26.06
CA GLN A 160 -8.04 35.95 25.36
C GLN A 160 -7.53 36.20 23.93
N ASP A 161 -6.75 35.27 23.36
CA ASP A 161 -6.16 35.38 22.01
C ASP A 161 -5.25 36.63 21.86
N LYS A 162 -4.54 37.00 22.93
CA LYS A 162 -3.50 38.04 22.95
C LYS A 162 -2.11 37.42 22.82
N GLU A 163 -1.18 38.14 22.20
CA GLU A 163 0.24 37.72 22.14
C GLU A 163 0.79 37.51 23.55
N GLY A 164 1.39 36.33 23.80
CA GLY A 164 2.00 35.96 25.08
C GLY A 164 1.12 35.16 26.05
N ASP A 165 -0.15 34.91 25.72
CA ASP A 165 -1.08 34.20 26.61
C ASP A 165 -0.93 32.67 26.57
N LEU A 166 -0.30 32.14 25.51
CA LEU A 166 0.05 30.72 25.31
C LEU A 166 1.56 30.51 25.48
N PRO A 167 2.01 29.28 25.83
CA PRO A 167 3.44 28.96 25.80
C PRO A 167 4.01 29.21 24.41
N PRO A 168 5.21 29.81 24.28
CA PRO A 168 5.76 30.17 22.99
C PRO A 168 6.06 28.91 22.16
N TYR A 169 5.56 28.88 20.93
CA TYR A 169 5.90 27.87 19.93
C TYR A 169 5.89 28.50 18.54
N ARG A 170 6.76 28.01 17.64
CA ARG A 170 6.82 28.48 16.25
C ARG A 170 6.41 27.36 15.32
N TRP A 171 5.23 27.50 14.72
CA TRP A 171 4.64 26.47 13.83
C TRP A 171 5.61 26.01 12.73
N SER A 172 6.27 26.96 12.06
CA SER A 172 7.21 26.69 10.96
C SER A 172 8.48 25.94 11.37
N GLU A 173 8.84 25.98 12.66
CA GLU A 173 10.05 25.37 13.20
C GLU A 173 9.79 24.01 13.85
N LEU A 174 8.52 23.58 13.95
CA LEU A 174 8.16 22.29 14.53
C LEU A 174 8.72 21.14 13.69
N LYS A 175 9.45 20.25 14.35
CA LYS A 175 10.06 19.07 13.74
C LYS A 175 9.51 17.80 14.38
N ASP A 176 9.34 16.76 13.59
CA ASP A 176 9.11 15.41 14.09
C ASP A 176 10.00 14.44 13.29
N ASN A 177 10.33 13.29 13.87
CA ASN A 177 10.98 12.20 13.17
C ASN A 177 10.04 10.99 13.13
N PRO A 178 9.34 10.74 12.01
CA PRO A 178 8.44 9.59 11.86
C PRO A 178 9.13 8.21 12.04
N ALA A 179 10.45 8.14 11.88
CA ALA A 179 11.24 6.91 12.07
C ALA A 179 11.52 6.59 13.55
N LYS A 180 11.16 7.48 14.49
CA LYS A 180 11.29 7.19 15.92
C LYS A 180 10.21 6.19 16.35
N ASP A 181 10.66 5.03 16.81
CA ASP A 181 9.86 3.88 17.27
C ASP A 181 9.81 3.74 18.80
N GLU A 182 10.45 4.66 19.53
CA GLU A 182 10.46 4.69 21.00
C GLU A 182 9.03 4.63 21.58
N PRO A 183 8.79 3.85 22.64
CA PRO A 183 7.49 3.80 23.32
C PRO A 183 7.02 5.17 23.76
N ASN A 184 5.72 5.45 23.61
CA ASN A 184 5.09 6.72 23.96
C ASN A 184 5.63 7.96 23.19
N TRP A 185 6.46 7.77 22.16
CA TRP A 185 6.99 8.88 21.35
C TRP A 185 5.93 9.54 20.47
N TYR A 186 5.96 10.87 20.43
CA TYR A 186 5.31 11.76 19.47
C TYR A 186 6.08 13.10 19.41
N PHE A 187 5.61 14.05 18.59
CA PHE A 187 6.37 15.27 18.28
C PHE A 187 6.69 16.17 19.48
N ILE A 188 6.01 16.02 20.63
CA ILE A 188 6.28 16.84 21.84
C ILE A 188 7.54 16.37 22.56
N GLN A 189 7.89 15.09 22.48
CA GLN A 189 9.13 14.57 23.05
C GLN A 189 10.37 14.94 22.23
N ASP A 190 10.20 15.45 21.01
CA ASP A 190 11.31 15.91 20.20
C ASP A 190 11.96 17.13 20.85
N ARG A 191 13.19 16.94 21.35
CA ARG A 191 13.96 18.00 22.05
C ARG A 191 14.14 19.26 21.21
N ARG A 192 14.07 19.16 19.88
CA ARG A 192 14.18 20.30 18.96
C ARG A 192 13.01 21.29 19.10
N ASN A 193 11.86 20.85 19.60
CA ASN A 193 10.67 21.67 19.73
C ASN A 193 10.56 22.39 21.09
N CYS A 194 11.30 21.97 22.12
CA CYS A 194 11.24 22.52 23.48
C CYS A 194 9.82 22.58 24.10
N MET A 195 8.93 21.64 23.77
CA MET A 195 7.52 21.68 24.16
C MET A 195 7.18 20.91 25.45
N GLN A 196 8.14 20.26 26.10
CA GLN A 196 7.87 19.37 27.24
C GLN A 196 7.23 20.08 28.44
N GLU A 197 7.57 21.35 28.68
CA GLU A 197 7.02 22.13 29.80
C GLU A 197 5.50 22.39 29.67
N GLY A 198 4.96 22.31 28.44
CA GLY A 198 3.55 22.57 28.20
C GLY A 198 2.59 21.50 28.74
N THR A 199 3.07 20.29 29.06
CA THR A 199 2.19 19.19 29.53
C THR A 199 1.55 19.45 30.90
N CYS A 200 2.16 20.31 31.72
CA CYS A 200 1.59 20.74 33.00
C CYS A 200 1.11 22.20 32.99
N TRP A 201 1.26 22.90 31.86
CA TRP A 201 1.02 24.33 31.78
C TRP A 201 -0.42 24.70 32.10
N LEU A 202 -1.40 23.99 31.54
CA LEU A 202 -2.81 24.31 31.73
C LEU A 202 -3.27 24.05 33.17
N LEU A 203 -2.77 22.97 33.79
CA LEU A 203 -3.00 22.67 35.20
C LEU A 203 -2.41 23.78 36.08
N ASN A 204 -1.16 24.16 35.83
CA ASN A 204 -0.48 25.23 36.56
C ASN A 204 -1.22 26.56 36.40
N ARG A 205 -1.70 26.90 35.20
CA ARG A 205 -2.47 28.13 34.92
C ARG A 205 -3.78 28.17 35.73
N ILE A 206 -4.50 27.05 35.79
CA ILE A 206 -5.74 26.96 36.58
C ILE A 206 -5.44 27.15 38.07
N LEU A 207 -4.35 26.56 38.58
CA LEU A 207 -3.97 26.66 39.99
C LEU A 207 -3.37 28.02 40.36
N SER A 208 -2.65 28.68 39.45
CA SER A 208 -1.97 29.96 39.69
C SER A 208 -2.88 31.17 39.52
N THR A 209 -4.00 31.02 38.81
CA THR A 209 -4.93 32.12 38.55
C THR A 209 -6.08 32.06 39.55
N SER A 210 -6.16 33.02 40.48
CA SER A 210 -7.15 33.01 41.59
C SER A 210 -8.58 32.75 41.09
N GLU A 211 -9.01 33.45 40.05
CA GLU A 211 -10.35 33.33 39.48
C GLU A 211 -10.64 31.92 38.92
N LEU A 212 -9.66 31.29 38.26
CA LEU A 212 -9.82 29.93 37.72
C LEU A 212 -9.73 28.88 38.83
N ALA A 213 -8.83 29.05 39.79
CA ALA A 213 -8.69 28.18 40.94
C ALA A 213 -10.00 28.14 41.75
N GLU A 214 -10.62 29.30 41.99
CA GLU A 214 -11.92 29.39 42.66
C GLU A 214 -13.05 28.75 41.84
N GLN A 215 -13.01 28.80 40.51
CA GLN A 215 -14.01 28.12 39.67
C GLN A 215 -13.88 26.60 39.74
N PHE A 216 -12.65 26.08 39.73
CA PHE A 216 -12.37 24.65 39.61
C PHE A 216 -12.21 23.92 40.95
N MET A 217 -11.89 24.62 42.04
CA MET A 217 -11.60 23.99 43.33
C MET A 217 -12.27 24.72 44.49
N HIS A 218 -12.51 23.98 45.57
CA HIS A 218 -12.71 24.54 46.90
C HIS A 218 -11.32 24.76 47.51
N ILE A 219 -10.75 25.96 47.33
CA ILE A 219 -9.36 26.29 47.69
C ILE A 219 -9.05 25.93 49.15
N GLU A 220 -9.97 26.22 50.07
CA GLU A 220 -9.82 25.92 51.51
C GLU A 220 -9.70 24.42 51.82
N GLN A 221 -10.29 23.57 50.99
CA GLN A 221 -10.33 22.11 51.19
C GLN A 221 -9.33 21.37 50.27
N GLY A 222 -8.76 22.05 49.27
CA GLY A 222 -7.93 21.40 48.25
C GLY A 222 -8.68 20.40 47.37
N VAL A 223 -10.02 20.50 47.27
CA VAL A 223 -10.88 19.54 46.56
C VAL A 223 -11.41 20.12 45.26
N TRP A 224 -11.36 19.35 44.18
CA TRP A 224 -11.91 19.72 42.88
C TRP A 224 -13.45 19.79 42.89
N LYS A 225 -14.01 20.83 42.29
CA LYS A 225 -15.45 21.00 42.07
C LYS A 225 -15.91 20.06 40.96
N GLN A 226 -16.42 18.89 41.35
CA GLN A 226 -16.86 17.84 40.42
C GLN A 226 -17.75 18.34 39.28
N LYS A 227 -18.72 19.22 39.58
CA LYS A 227 -19.62 19.81 38.57
C LYS A 227 -18.86 20.62 37.52
N ARG A 228 -17.94 21.49 37.92
CA ARG A 228 -17.15 22.32 37.00
C ARG A 228 -16.20 21.48 36.13
N VAL A 229 -15.61 20.44 36.71
CA VAL A 229 -14.75 19.48 35.99
C VAL A 229 -15.57 18.71 34.96
N ASN A 230 -16.77 18.27 35.33
CA ASN A 230 -17.71 17.62 34.41
C ASN A 230 -18.08 18.54 33.24
N ASP A 231 -18.42 19.81 33.52
CA ASP A 231 -18.74 20.80 32.47
C ASP A 231 -17.54 21.03 31.53
N TYR A 232 -16.32 21.04 32.07
CA TYR A 232 -15.08 21.14 31.28
C TYR A 232 -14.86 19.91 30.39
N MET A 233 -15.08 18.70 30.92
CA MET A 233 -15.00 17.47 30.14
C MET A 233 -16.02 17.47 28.99
N ASP A 234 -17.25 17.91 29.24
CA ASP A 234 -18.30 18.00 28.21
C ASP A 234 -17.93 19.02 27.11
N LYS A 235 -17.21 20.10 27.47
CA LYS A 235 -16.63 21.04 26.50
C LYS A 235 -15.51 20.41 25.66
N ILE A 236 -14.66 19.57 26.25
CA ILE A 236 -13.66 18.78 25.50
C ILE A 236 -14.37 17.85 24.52
N SER A 237 -15.43 17.16 24.95
CA SER A 237 -16.24 16.29 24.08
C SER A 237 -16.78 17.04 22.86
N LEU A 238 -17.36 18.22 23.09
CA LEU A 238 -17.88 19.07 22.02
C LEU A 238 -16.78 19.55 21.06
N PHE A 239 -15.63 19.97 21.60
CA PHE A 239 -14.47 20.34 20.80
C PHE A 239 -14.00 19.17 19.92
N MET A 240 -13.87 17.97 20.51
CA MET A 240 -13.42 16.78 19.79
C MET A 240 -14.41 16.34 18.71
N GLU A 241 -15.71 16.47 18.94
CA GLU A 241 -16.74 16.20 17.92
C GLU A 241 -16.56 17.08 16.69
N ARG A 242 -16.36 18.39 16.90
CA ARG A 242 -16.17 19.35 15.81
C ARG A 242 -14.80 19.20 15.13
N LEU A 243 -13.74 18.98 15.90
CA LEU A 243 -12.40 18.70 15.38
C LEU A 243 -12.40 17.47 14.48
N MET A 244 -13.16 16.43 14.83
CA MET A 244 -13.28 15.24 14.01
C MET A 244 -13.91 15.53 12.64
N VAL A 245 -14.98 16.33 12.61
CA VAL A 245 -15.61 16.75 11.36
C VAL A 245 -14.65 17.63 10.53
N LEU A 246 -13.93 18.55 11.17
CA LEU A 246 -12.93 19.38 10.50
C LEU A 246 -11.81 18.53 9.89
N ILE A 247 -11.23 17.59 10.63
CA ILE A 247 -10.22 16.65 10.10
C ILE A 247 -10.81 15.86 8.93
N HIS A 248 -12.05 15.37 9.05
CA HIS A 248 -12.70 14.61 7.99
C HIS A 248 -12.90 15.43 6.71
N MET A 249 -13.22 16.71 6.84
CA MET A 249 -13.55 17.58 5.71
C MET A 249 -12.35 18.30 5.08
N SER A 250 -11.29 18.53 5.86
CA SER A 250 -10.15 19.37 5.44
C SER A 250 -8.91 18.59 5.03
N ALA A 251 -8.74 17.34 5.46
CA ALA A 251 -7.49 16.58 5.23
C ALA A 251 -7.30 16.04 3.79
N GLY A 252 -8.06 16.53 2.82
CA GLY A 252 -8.18 16.00 1.47
C GLY A 252 -9.43 15.15 1.28
N GLN A 253 -9.34 14.10 0.45
CA GLN A 253 -10.45 13.20 0.18
C GLN A 253 -11.01 12.54 1.45
N PRO A 254 -12.32 12.29 1.56
CA PRO A 254 -12.93 11.84 2.81
C PRO A 254 -12.49 10.43 3.25
N ALA A 255 -11.89 10.33 4.44
CA ALA A 255 -11.56 9.07 5.10
C ALA A 255 -12.82 8.33 5.59
N ARG A 256 -12.81 7.00 5.69
CA ARG A 256 -13.95 6.31 6.34
C ARG A 256 -13.94 6.58 7.85
N ALA A 257 -15.12 6.68 8.46
CA ALA A 257 -15.26 6.87 9.92
C ALA A 257 -14.39 5.90 10.75
N ARG A 258 -14.33 4.62 10.36
CA ARG A 258 -13.50 3.60 11.04
C ARG A 258 -12.00 3.88 10.97
N GLU A 259 -11.53 4.49 9.88
CA GLU A 259 -10.12 4.84 9.68
C GLU A 259 -9.74 6.05 10.54
N LEU A 260 -10.65 7.01 10.70
CA LEU A 260 -10.44 8.14 11.61
C LEU A 260 -10.44 7.69 13.07
N LEU A 261 -11.37 6.82 13.47
CA LEU A 261 -11.49 6.36 14.85
C LEU A 261 -10.29 5.53 15.35
N SER A 262 -9.44 5.01 14.45
CA SER A 262 -8.25 4.23 14.81
C SER A 262 -6.96 5.05 14.93
N LEU A 263 -7.02 6.38 14.81
CA LEU A 263 -5.86 7.24 14.87
C LEU A 263 -5.19 7.22 16.25
N ARG A 264 -3.88 6.91 16.26
CA ARG A 264 -3.01 6.99 17.44
C ARG A 264 -2.17 8.25 17.39
N TYR A 265 -2.10 9.00 18.49
CA TYR A 265 -1.26 10.20 18.55
C TYR A 265 0.17 9.89 19.00
N CYS A 266 0.40 8.80 19.74
CA CYS A 266 1.70 8.35 20.21
C CYS A 266 1.97 6.88 19.89
N ASN A 267 3.26 6.50 19.93
CA ASN A 267 3.68 5.11 19.79
C ASN A 267 3.24 4.27 21.00
N THR A 268 2.87 3.01 20.77
CA THR A 268 2.47 2.08 21.83
C THR A 268 3.68 1.30 22.36
N GLU A 269 3.62 0.87 23.62
CA GLU A 269 4.66 0.03 24.24
C GLU A 269 4.86 -1.31 23.53
N LYS A 270 3.86 -1.77 22.77
CA LYS A 270 3.89 -3.02 22.01
C LYS A 270 4.36 -2.82 20.56
N GLY A 271 5.03 -1.71 20.25
CA GLY A 271 5.59 -1.42 18.93
C GLY A 271 4.58 -0.90 17.90
N GLY A 272 3.40 -0.44 18.33
CA GLY A 272 2.42 0.18 17.44
C GLY A 272 2.80 1.63 17.14
N HIS A 273 3.06 1.97 15.88
CA HIS A 273 3.42 3.34 15.52
C HIS A 273 2.24 4.31 15.61
N ARG A 274 2.55 5.57 15.92
CA ARG A 274 1.62 6.70 15.84
C ARG A 274 1.16 6.96 14.40
N CYS A 275 -0.03 7.54 14.29
CA CYS A 275 -0.65 7.95 13.03
C CYS A 275 -0.46 9.44 12.74
N ILE A 276 0.00 10.23 13.70
CA ILE A 276 0.05 11.69 13.63
C ILE A 276 1.50 12.16 13.80
N PHE A 277 1.99 12.96 12.87
CA PHE A 277 3.33 13.56 12.92
C PHE A 277 3.38 14.86 12.10
N ILE A 278 4.48 15.58 12.21
CA ILE A 278 4.71 16.84 11.49
C ILE A 278 5.69 16.59 10.34
N GLU A 279 5.33 17.02 9.13
CA GLU A 279 6.15 16.84 7.93
C GLU A 279 6.01 18.08 7.03
N ASN A 280 7.13 18.74 6.68
CA ASN A 280 7.15 19.92 5.80
C ASN A 280 6.25 21.07 6.28
N GLY A 281 6.20 21.34 7.58
CA GLY A 281 5.38 22.41 8.16
C GLY A 281 3.87 22.14 8.14
N LEU A 282 3.46 20.90 7.84
CA LEU A 282 2.06 20.46 7.88
C LEU A 282 1.90 19.31 8.87
N MET A 283 0.73 19.25 9.51
CA MET A 283 0.37 18.10 10.33
C MET A 283 -0.19 16.99 9.42
N VAL A 284 0.37 15.79 9.56
CA VAL A 284 0.07 14.63 8.73
C VAL A 284 -0.68 13.59 9.56
N ILE A 285 -1.76 13.06 8.99
CA ILE A 285 -2.53 11.94 9.50
C ILE A 285 -2.36 10.76 8.55
N VAL A 286 -1.91 9.63 9.09
CA VAL A 286 -1.72 8.37 8.37
C VAL A 286 -2.77 7.36 8.81
N THR A 287 -3.62 6.96 7.87
CA THR A 287 -4.64 5.93 8.08
C THR A 287 -4.22 4.62 7.43
N PHE A 288 -4.33 3.53 8.19
CA PHE A 288 -4.12 2.16 7.74
C PHE A 288 -5.49 1.54 7.44
N TYR A 289 -5.77 1.20 6.18
CA TYR A 289 -7.05 0.61 5.79
C TYR A 289 -6.86 -0.69 5.01
N ASP A 290 -7.66 -1.72 5.31
CA ASP A 290 -7.99 -2.73 4.30
C ASP A 290 -9.33 -3.48 4.56
N LYS A 291 -10.31 -3.33 3.66
CA LYS A 291 -11.54 -4.16 3.61
C LYS A 291 -11.26 -5.57 3.06
N GLY A 292 -10.10 -5.76 2.42
CA GLY A 292 -9.60 -7.00 1.88
C GLY A 292 -8.40 -7.55 2.65
N TYR A 293 -8.15 -7.11 3.90
CA TYR A 293 -6.99 -7.57 4.69
C TYR A 293 -6.96 -9.09 4.80
N SER A 294 -8.13 -9.65 5.07
CA SER A 294 -8.37 -11.10 5.15
C SER A 294 -8.11 -11.85 3.84
N ILE A 295 -8.03 -11.14 2.70
CA ILE A 295 -7.82 -11.70 1.36
C ILE A 295 -6.39 -11.42 0.85
N ARG A 296 -5.84 -10.22 1.08
CA ARG A 296 -4.55 -9.76 0.51
C ARG A 296 -3.39 -9.83 1.49
N GLY A 297 -3.65 -9.79 2.80
CA GLY A 297 -2.63 -9.82 3.85
C GLY A 297 -1.75 -8.56 3.95
N THR A 298 -2.19 -7.42 3.39
CA THR A 298 -1.39 -6.19 3.25
C THR A 298 -2.22 -4.92 3.54
N GLU A 299 -1.75 -4.02 4.40
CA GLU A 299 -2.47 -2.78 4.79
C GLU A 299 -2.18 -1.59 3.87
N LYS A 300 -3.21 -0.94 3.31
CA LYS A 300 -3.02 0.30 2.53
C LYS A 300 -2.73 1.49 3.44
N ILE A 301 -1.64 2.19 3.17
CA ILE A 301 -1.20 3.41 3.90
C ILE A 301 -1.63 4.65 3.11
N ILE A 302 -2.44 5.51 3.72
CA ILE A 302 -2.89 6.77 3.11
C ILE A 302 -2.44 7.95 3.96
N HIS A 303 -1.71 8.88 3.35
CA HIS A 303 -1.27 10.13 4.00
C HIS A 303 -2.27 11.24 3.73
N ARG A 304 -2.56 12.04 4.75
CA ARG A 304 -3.53 13.13 4.72
C ARG A 304 -2.91 14.33 5.42
N TYR A 305 -2.73 15.42 4.70
CA TYR A 305 -2.16 16.64 5.25
C TYR A 305 -3.29 17.58 5.66
N LEU A 306 -3.22 18.16 6.84
CA LEU A 306 -4.20 19.12 7.34
C LEU A 306 -3.81 20.56 6.95
N PRO A 307 -4.78 21.47 6.76
CA PRO A 307 -4.48 22.89 6.69
C PRO A 307 -3.97 23.36 8.05
N GLN A 308 -3.17 24.42 8.07
CA GLN A 308 -2.51 24.92 9.28
C GLN A 308 -3.51 25.23 10.38
N GLU A 309 -4.63 25.85 10.04
CA GLU A 309 -5.67 26.27 10.98
C GLU A 309 -6.27 25.08 11.73
N VAL A 310 -6.47 23.93 11.06
CA VAL A 310 -6.97 22.70 11.67
C VAL A 310 -5.84 21.93 12.37
N GLY A 311 -4.64 21.94 11.79
CA GLY A 311 -3.44 21.35 12.39
C GLY A 311 -3.06 22.01 13.72
N GLU A 312 -3.22 23.32 13.85
CA GLU A 312 -2.98 24.07 15.08
C GLU A 312 -3.96 23.69 16.19
N LEU A 313 -5.25 23.50 15.85
CA LEU A 313 -6.25 23.00 16.81
C LEU A 313 -5.86 21.62 17.35
N LEU A 314 -5.42 20.71 16.47
CA LEU A 314 -4.99 19.37 16.85
C LEU A 314 -3.69 19.40 17.66
N LEU A 315 -2.74 20.27 17.29
CA LEU A 315 -1.48 20.50 18.01
C LEU A 315 -1.74 20.93 19.46
N LEU A 316 -2.47 22.03 19.63
CA LEU A 316 -2.76 22.60 20.95
C LEU A 316 -3.59 21.66 21.82
N TYR A 317 -4.51 20.89 21.21
CA TYR A 317 -5.23 19.85 21.94
C TYR A 317 -4.30 18.76 22.45
N ILE A 318 -3.47 18.15 21.60
CA ILE A 318 -2.54 17.08 22.00
C ILE A 318 -1.52 17.61 23.04
N TRP A 319 -1.12 18.87 22.92
CA TRP A 319 -0.09 19.46 23.77
C TRP A 319 -0.57 19.94 25.12
N LEU A 320 -1.67 20.69 25.18
CA LEU A 320 -2.08 21.40 26.40
C LEU A 320 -3.33 20.81 27.02
N VAL A 321 -4.32 20.44 26.21
CA VAL A 321 -5.64 20.00 26.70
C VAL A 321 -5.63 18.52 27.07
N LEU A 322 -5.02 17.66 26.25
CA LEU A 322 -5.01 16.21 26.45
C LEU A 322 -4.26 15.82 27.74
N PRO A 323 -3.07 16.38 28.07
CA PRO A 323 -2.43 16.12 29.36
C PRO A 323 -3.28 16.55 30.55
N MET A 324 -3.90 17.74 30.48
CA MET A 324 -4.81 18.23 31.53
C MET A 324 -6.02 17.31 31.72
N ARG A 325 -6.63 16.84 30.62
CA ARG A 325 -7.71 15.85 30.66
C ARG A 325 -7.28 14.58 31.39
N GLN A 326 -6.12 14.04 31.04
CA GLN A 326 -5.57 12.82 31.66
C GLN A 326 -5.25 13.04 33.15
N GLN A 327 -4.75 14.22 33.53
CA GLN A 327 -4.51 14.59 34.92
C GLN A 327 -5.81 14.68 35.71
N LEU A 328 -6.85 15.35 35.19
CA LEU A 328 -8.16 15.44 35.83
C LEU A 328 -8.84 14.07 35.96
N GLN A 329 -8.69 13.18 34.97
CA GLN A 329 -9.18 11.80 35.05
C GLN A 329 -8.62 11.07 36.28
N LYS A 330 -7.31 11.22 36.53
CA LYS A 330 -6.65 10.65 37.71
C LYS A 330 -7.07 11.34 39.00
N LEU A 331 -7.00 12.68 39.04
CA LEU A 331 -7.21 13.47 40.26
C LEU A 331 -8.66 13.48 40.75
N VAL A 332 -9.64 13.43 39.83
CA VAL A 332 -11.06 13.66 40.15
C VAL A 332 -11.86 12.37 40.08
N TYR A 333 -11.59 11.50 39.10
CA TYR A 333 -12.35 10.26 38.90
C TYR A 333 -11.65 9.02 39.44
N ASN A 334 -10.43 9.18 39.99
CA ASN A 334 -9.56 8.09 40.44
C ASN A 334 -9.35 7.01 39.36
N ASP A 335 -9.35 7.44 38.09
CA ASP A 335 -9.12 6.57 36.95
C ASP A 335 -7.62 6.34 36.79
N MET A 336 -7.17 5.22 37.35
CA MET A 336 -5.76 4.81 37.36
C MET A 336 -5.40 3.98 36.12
N GLU A 337 -6.30 3.85 35.14
CA GLU A 337 -5.99 3.15 33.89
C GLU A 337 -4.90 3.89 33.07
N ILE A 338 -4.17 3.11 32.27
CA ILE A 338 -3.14 3.65 31.38
C ILE A 338 -3.83 4.57 30.35
N PRO A 339 -3.36 5.82 30.17
CA PRO A 339 -3.94 6.73 29.20
C PRO A 339 -4.00 6.10 27.81
N SER A 340 -5.15 6.20 27.16
CA SER A 340 -5.31 5.69 25.81
C SER A 340 -4.35 6.38 24.84
N VAL A 341 -3.71 5.59 23.99
CA VAL A 341 -2.85 6.02 22.87
C VAL A 341 -3.65 6.51 21.65
N PHE A 342 -4.96 6.23 21.63
CA PHE A 342 -5.87 6.64 20.57
C PHE A 342 -6.35 8.06 20.80
N LEU A 343 -6.41 8.85 19.71
CA LEU A 343 -6.90 10.22 19.75
C LEU A 343 -8.37 10.29 20.22
N TRP A 344 -9.17 9.30 19.81
CA TRP A 344 -10.60 9.19 20.12
C TRP A 344 -10.84 8.16 21.24
N SER A 345 -10.38 8.47 22.45
CA SER A 345 -10.58 7.63 23.64
C SER A 345 -12.01 7.73 24.20
N ILE A 346 -12.39 6.77 25.07
CA ILE A 346 -13.71 6.77 25.74
C ILE A 346 -13.89 8.09 26.48
N ASP A 347 -15.06 8.68 26.27
CA ASP A 347 -15.42 9.98 26.80
C ASP A 347 -16.61 9.82 27.73
N ARG A 348 -16.36 9.86 29.05
CA ARG A 348 -17.39 9.82 30.10
C ARG A 348 -18.47 8.75 29.85
N GLN A 349 -18.02 7.53 29.52
CA GLN A 349 -18.78 6.32 29.14
C GLN A 349 -19.42 6.29 27.73
N LYS A 350 -19.33 7.35 26.93
CA LYS A 350 -19.75 7.33 25.52
C LYS A 350 -18.60 6.88 24.62
N LYS A 351 -18.76 5.72 24.00
CA LYS A 351 -17.82 5.23 22.98
C LYS A 351 -17.91 6.09 21.72
N TRP A 352 -16.78 6.33 21.08
CA TRP A 352 -16.77 6.87 19.73
C TRP A 352 -17.25 5.79 18.75
N THR A 353 -18.41 6.00 18.14
CA THR A 353 -19.00 5.08 17.16
C THR A 353 -19.24 5.79 15.85
N LYS A 354 -19.43 5.04 14.76
CA LYS A 354 -19.70 5.63 13.44
C LYS A 354 -20.99 6.46 13.45
N GLU A 355 -21.96 6.02 14.23
CA GLU A 355 -23.27 6.64 14.40
C GLU A 355 -23.12 8.01 15.05
N ARG A 356 -22.24 8.13 16.07
CA ARG A 356 -21.88 9.43 16.67
C ARG A 356 -21.27 10.37 15.64
N VAL A 357 -20.28 9.90 14.86
CA VAL A 357 -19.62 10.73 13.82
C VAL A 357 -20.63 11.22 12.79
N ALA A 358 -21.48 10.32 12.29
CA ALA A 358 -22.51 10.67 11.31
C ALA A 358 -23.54 11.65 11.88
N ALA A 359 -23.94 11.49 13.14
CA ALA A 359 -24.85 12.39 13.82
C ALA A 359 -24.25 13.80 14.00
N VAL A 360 -22.96 13.90 14.35
CA VAL A 360 -22.27 15.19 14.47
C VAL A 360 -22.17 15.88 13.11
N LEU A 361 -21.75 15.18 12.05
CA LEU A 361 -21.68 15.76 10.70
C LEU A 361 -23.05 16.28 10.27
N LYS A 362 -24.12 15.50 10.49
CA LYS A 362 -25.49 15.90 10.17
C LYS A 362 -25.93 17.13 10.98
N ARG A 363 -25.67 17.14 12.29
CA ARG A 363 -26.00 18.26 13.19
C ARG A 363 -25.30 19.56 12.77
N GLU A 364 -24.00 19.50 12.51
CA GLU A 364 -23.22 20.70 12.20
C GLU A 364 -23.52 21.24 10.79
N SER A 365 -23.73 20.36 9.81
CA SER A 365 -24.13 20.78 8.45
C SER A 365 -25.53 21.38 8.40
N ASP A 366 -26.51 20.75 9.05
CA ASP A 366 -27.87 21.29 9.15
C ASP A 366 -27.90 22.65 9.88
N ARG A 367 -27.16 22.78 10.99
CA ARG A 367 -27.09 24.02 11.77
C ARG A 367 -26.46 25.20 11.01
N LEU A 368 -25.38 24.94 10.25
CA LEU A 368 -24.57 26.00 9.66
C LEU A 368 -25.01 26.39 8.24
N ILE A 369 -25.55 25.43 7.48
CA ILE A 369 -25.93 25.64 6.07
C ILE A 369 -27.33 25.14 5.72
N GLY A 370 -28.09 24.60 6.68
CA GLY A 370 -29.46 24.09 6.44
C GLY A 370 -29.53 22.81 5.61
N VAL A 371 -28.39 22.15 5.38
CA VAL A 371 -28.29 20.95 4.54
C VAL A 371 -27.74 19.78 5.36
N PRO A 372 -28.56 18.79 5.74
CA PRO A 372 -28.13 17.67 6.56
C PRO A 372 -27.27 16.67 5.77
N LEU A 373 -25.97 16.70 5.99
CA LEU A 373 -25.02 15.78 5.35
C LEU A 373 -24.79 14.52 6.20
N ASN A 374 -24.71 13.36 5.54
CA ASN A 374 -24.27 12.12 6.15
C ASN A 374 -22.93 11.68 5.53
N MET A 375 -22.26 10.70 6.15
CA MET A 375 -20.93 10.25 5.69
C MET A 375 -20.92 9.76 4.24
N SER A 376 -22.03 9.21 3.74
CA SER A 376 -22.12 8.73 2.36
C SER A 376 -22.36 9.85 1.37
N SER A 377 -23.31 10.76 1.65
CA SER A 377 -23.61 11.91 0.78
C SER A 377 -22.41 12.84 0.70
N TYR A 378 -21.80 13.17 1.85
CA TYR A 378 -20.58 13.99 1.88
C TYR A 378 -19.46 13.35 1.05
N ARG A 379 -19.26 12.03 1.13
CA ARG A 379 -18.26 11.34 0.33
C ARG A 379 -18.46 11.51 -1.17
N HIS A 380 -19.69 11.32 -1.66
CA HIS A 380 -20.00 11.48 -3.08
C HIS A 380 -19.84 12.93 -3.54
N ILE A 381 -20.31 13.88 -2.73
CA ILE A 381 -20.18 15.32 -3.00
C ILE A 381 -18.71 15.74 -3.03
N ALA A 382 -17.88 15.31 -2.07
CA ALA A 382 -16.46 15.65 -2.05
C ALA A 382 -15.70 15.11 -3.27
N ILE A 383 -16.00 13.88 -3.72
CA ILE A 383 -15.43 13.32 -4.94
C ILE A 383 -15.87 14.14 -6.16
N ALA A 384 -17.14 14.54 -6.24
CA ALA A 384 -17.63 15.41 -7.30
C ALA A 384 -16.85 16.72 -7.34
N ILE A 385 -16.74 17.41 -6.19
CA ILE A 385 -16.03 18.69 -6.05
C ILE A 385 -14.59 18.54 -6.52
N SER A 386 -13.92 17.47 -6.09
CA SER A 386 -12.55 17.17 -6.51
C SER A 386 -12.41 17.07 -8.03
N ASN A 387 -13.30 16.34 -8.70
CA ASN A 387 -13.23 16.13 -10.14
C ASN A 387 -13.39 17.42 -10.96
N CYS A 388 -14.12 18.41 -10.43
CA CYS A 388 -14.35 19.70 -11.06
C CYS A 388 -13.27 20.74 -10.73
N TYR A 389 -12.84 20.83 -9.46
CA TYR A 389 -12.00 21.93 -8.99
C TYR A 389 -10.50 21.60 -8.92
N MET A 390 -10.11 20.32 -8.84
CA MET A 390 -8.70 19.92 -8.79
C MET A 390 -8.20 19.65 -10.21
N LYS A 391 -7.39 20.57 -10.75
CA LYS A 391 -6.87 20.52 -12.13
C LYS A 391 -5.45 19.94 -12.25
N ARG A 392 -4.62 20.07 -11.21
CA ARG A 392 -3.15 19.88 -11.28
C ARG A 392 -2.70 18.42 -11.04
N THR A 393 -3.57 17.58 -10.50
CA THR A 393 -3.36 16.12 -10.36
C THR A 393 -3.78 15.31 -11.58
N LYS A 394 -4.54 15.92 -12.52
CA LYS A 394 -4.72 15.41 -13.89
C LYS A 394 -3.45 15.78 -14.65
N PHE A 395 -2.36 15.05 -14.43
CA PHE A 395 -1.10 15.33 -15.12
C PHE A 395 -1.33 15.30 -16.64
N GLU A 396 -0.78 16.30 -17.33
CA GLU A 396 -0.80 16.41 -18.79
C GLU A 396 -0.40 15.06 -19.40
N LYS A 397 -1.24 14.55 -20.30
CA LYS A 397 -0.79 13.59 -21.30
C LYS A 397 0.32 14.30 -22.07
N ASP A 398 1.57 13.93 -21.83
CA ASP A 398 2.61 14.16 -22.82
C ASP A 398 2.16 13.41 -24.09
N ASP A 399 1.59 14.21 -25.01
CA ASP A 399 1.17 13.86 -26.36
C ASP A 399 2.42 13.70 -27.22
N ASP A 400 3.15 12.61 -27.02
CA ASP A 400 4.14 12.07 -27.98
C ASP A 400 4.47 10.62 -27.62
N ASP A 401 3.44 9.77 -27.47
CA ASP A 401 3.55 8.35 -27.84
C ASP A 401 2.16 7.74 -27.97
N LYS A 402 1.74 7.47 -29.21
CA LYS A 402 0.47 6.81 -29.52
C LYS A 402 0.61 5.31 -29.21
N ASN A 403 0.46 4.96 -27.93
CA ASN A 403 -0.09 3.69 -27.42
C ASN A 403 -0.14 3.77 -25.89
N LYS A 404 -1.14 4.49 -25.37
CA LYS A 404 -1.43 4.62 -23.93
C LYS A 404 -2.86 4.17 -23.66
N ASP A 405 -3.04 2.86 -23.46
CA ASP A 405 -4.21 2.34 -22.77
C ASP A 405 -3.76 1.79 -21.41
N GLU A 406 -4.23 2.48 -20.36
CA GLU A 406 -4.37 2.02 -18.97
C GLU A 406 -3.10 1.71 -18.16
N GLU A 407 -2.51 2.72 -17.49
CA GLU A 407 -2.15 2.66 -16.05
C GLU A 407 -1.46 3.95 -15.57
N HIS A 408 -2.25 4.99 -15.28
CA HIS A 408 -1.80 6.07 -14.39
C HIS A 408 -2.94 6.43 -13.43
N ASP A 409 -2.98 5.72 -12.30
CA ASP A 409 -3.91 6.03 -11.21
C ASP A 409 -3.49 7.32 -10.49
N GLU A 410 -4.38 8.30 -10.48
CA GLU A 410 -4.22 9.60 -9.84
C GLU A 410 -4.21 9.47 -8.30
N ALA A 411 -3.41 10.31 -7.63
CA ALA A 411 -3.28 10.28 -6.16
C ALA A 411 -4.60 10.55 -5.43
N ILE A 412 -5.50 11.31 -6.07
CA ILE A 412 -6.85 11.61 -5.61
C ILE A 412 -7.65 10.32 -5.42
N ASP A 413 -7.68 9.44 -6.42
CA ASP A 413 -8.47 8.20 -6.38
C ASP A 413 -8.02 7.26 -5.26
N LYS A 414 -6.69 7.23 -5.03
CA LYS A 414 -6.07 6.50 -3.92
C LYS A 414 -6.43 7.11 -2.55
N GLN A 415 -6.48 8.44 -2.43
CA GLN A 415 -6.88 9.14 -1.21
C GLN A 415 -8.38 8.94 -0.89
N SER A 416 -9.22 8.77 -1.92
CA SER A 416 -10.67 8.48 -1.85
C SER A 416 -11.00 7.01 -1.56
N SER A 417 -10.03 6.12 -1.47
CA SER A 417 -10.25 4.67 -1.26
C SER A 417 -11.14 3.99 -2.32
N HIS A 418 -11.12 4.48 -3.57
CA HIS A 418 -11.72 3.78 -4.72
C HIS A 418 -10.74 2.69 -5.22
N THR A 419 -11.26 1.60 -5.79
CA THR A 419 -10.43 0.51 -6.34
C THR A 419 -10.47 0.53 -7.87
N PRO A 420 -9.31 0.64 -8.52
CA PRO A 420 -9.00 -0.08 -9.73
C PRO A 420 -8.11 -1.30 -9.41
N GLU A 421 -8.12 -2.29 -10.29
CA GLU A 421 -7.78 -3.69 -10.00
C GLU A 421 -6.28 -4.00 -9.79
N THR A 422 -5.40 -3.00 -9.79
CA THR A 422 -3.94 -3.19 -9.62
C THR A 422 -3.32 -2.48 -8.41
N ALA A 423 -4.12 -1.83 -7.54
CA ALA A 423 -3.59 -1.10 -6.37
C ALA A 423 -3.26 -1.98 -5.13
N GLY A 424 -3.27 -3.30 -5.29
CA GLY A 424 -3.28 -4.28 -4.20
C GLY A 424 -1.94 -4.90 -3.81
N SER A 425 -0.87 -4.69 -4.59
CA SER A 425 0.39 -5.43 -4.42
C SER A 425 1.53 -4.62 -3.79
N ILE A 426 1.31 -3.35 -3.43
CA ILE A 426 2.41 -2.41 -3.11
C ILE A 426 2.43 -1.95 -1.64
N TYR A 427 1.40 -2.25 -0.83
CA TYR A 427 1.30 -1.64 0.50
C TYR A 427 1.26 -2.67 1.61
N ALA A 428 2.44 -3.16 1.98
CA ALA A 428 2.80 -3.44 3.38
C ALA A 428 4.31 -3.69 3.47
N ARG A 429 5.04 -2.72 4.02
CA ARG A 429 6.20 -2.87 4.91
C ARG A 429 6.61 -1.46 5.33
N HIS A 430 6.60 -1.24 6.65
CA HIS A 430 7.03 -0.10 7.48
C HIS A 430 7.24 1.28 6.83
N ILE A 431 7.04 2.35 7.60
CA ILE A 431 7.32 3.77 7.26
C ILE A 431 8.75 4.03 6.71
N GLU A 432 9.60 2.99 6.68
CA GLU A 432 11.05 2.99 6.47
C GLU A 432 11.56 2.17 5.26
N GLU A 433 10.74 1.43 4.50
CA GLU A 433 11.27 0.59 3.40
C GLU A 433 11.01 1.19 1.99
N ALA A 434 12.12 1.52 1.31
CA ALA A 434 12.30 2.17 -0.01
C ALA A 434 12.01 3.70 -0.05
N PRO A 435 13.04 4.56 0.14
CA PRO A 435 12.88 6.02 0.22
C PRO A 435 12.20 6.64 -1.00
N THR A 436 12.57 6.23 -2.21
CA THR A 436 12.22 6.94 -3.45
C THR A 436 10.76 6.81 -3.85
N HIS A 437 10.18 5.60 -3.87
CA HIS A 437 8.78 5.41 -4.29
C HIS A 437 7.80 5.90 -3.20
N MET A 438 8.16 5.75 -1.93
CA MET A 438 7.35 6.26 -0.82
C MET A 438 7.38 7.79 -0.74
N GLN A 439 8.53 8.43 -0.98
CA GLN A 439 8.63 9.88 -1.06
C GLN A 439 7.82 10.45 -2.23
N GLN A 440 7.85 9.82 -3.41
CA GLN A 440 7.04 10.24 -4.55
C GLN A 440 5.53 10.13 -4.25
N MET A 441 5.09 9.04 -3.60
CA MET A 441 3.68 8.89 -3.20
C MET A 441 3.28 9.86 -2.09
N ARG A 442 4.13 10.09 -1.07
CA ARG A 442 3.90 11.10 -0.02
C ARG A 442 3.80 12.50 -0.62
N TYR A 443 4.71 12.84 -1.53
CA TYR A 443 4.66 14.09 -2.29
C TYR A 443 3.34 14.25 -3.04
N ARG A 444 2.88 13.20 -3.73
CA ARG A 444 1.60 13.21 -4.44
C ARG A 444 0.39 13.39 -3.50
N PHE A 445 0.37 12.70 -2.35
CA PHE A 445 -0.67 12.92 -1.33
C PHE A 445 -0.63 14.34 -0.76
N ARG A 446 0.57 14.91 -0.58
CA ARG A 446 0.76 16.28 -0.09
C ARG A 446 0.20 17.30 -1.07
N VAL A 447 0.55 17.19 -2.36
CA VAL A 447 0.02 18.08 -3.41
C VAL A 447 -1.51 17.98 -3.48
N SER A 448 -2.06 16.76 -3.48
CA SER A 448 -3.51 16.53 -3.45
C SER A 448 -4.20 17.20 -2.25
N SER A 449 -3.66 17.04 -1.03
CA SER A 449 -4.21 17.71 0.15
C SER A 449 -4.10 19.24 0.06
N ILE A 450 -2.98 19.79 -0.43
CA ILE A 450 -2.80 21.24 -0.58
C ILE A 450 -3.80 21.82 -1.60
N GLU A 451 -4.01 21.16 -2.74
CA GLU A 451 -5.03 21.58 -3.71
C GLU A 451 -6.44 21.55 -3.08
N TRP A 452 -6.75 20.55 -2.26
CA TRP A 452 -8.01 20.51 -1.53
C TRP A 452 -8.13 21.69 -0.54
N HIS A 453 -7.04 22.08 0.12
CA HIS A 453 -7.01 23.28 0.97
C HIS A 453 -7.27 24.55 0.15
N GLU A 454 -6.76 24.63 -1.09
CA GLU A 454 -7.03 25.75 -2.01
C GLU A 454 -8.52 25.80 -2.41
N VAL A 455 -9.15 24.65 -2.69
CA VAL A 455 -10.60 24.54 -2.96
C VAL A 455 -11.42 25.04 -1.78
N LEU A 456 -10.99 24.69 -0.56
CA LEU A 456 -11.58 25.16 0.69
C LEU A 456 -11.19 26.60 1.05
N GLN A 457 -10.32 27.27 0.28
CA GLN A 457 -9.84 28.64 0.53
C GLN A 457 -9.06 28.82 1.86
N PHE A 458 -8.34 27.79 2.32
CA PHE A 458 -7.36 27.96 3.40
C PHE A 458 -6.09 28.68 2.90
N THR A 459 -5.41 29.40 3.78
CA THR A 459 -4.19 30.13 3.43
C THR A 459 -3.01 29.16 3.37
N SER A 460 -2.76 28.56 2.21
CA SER A 460 -1.58 27.71 2.04
C SER A 460 -0.30 28.57 2.08
N GLN A 461 0.51 28.44 3.13
CA GLN A 461 1.86 29.04 3.20
C GLN A 461 2.78 28.53 2.08
N LEU A 462 2.42 27.41 1.44
CA LEU A 462 3.14 26.80 0.33
C LEU A 462 2.71 27.37 -1.04
N LYS A 463 1.95 28.48 -1.07
CA LYS A 463 1.63 29.24 -2.30
C LYS A 463 2.91 29.60 -3.04
N GLY A 464 3.26 28.85 -4.08
CA GLY A 464 4.42 29.14 -4.92
C GLY A 464 5.42 28.00 -5.10
N LEU A 465 5.15 26.77 -4.63
CA LEU A 465 5.85 25.58 -5.15
C LEU A 465 5.52 25.44 -6.64
N LYS A 466 6.31 26.13 -7.49
CA LYS A 466 6.26 25.98 -8.94
C LYS A 466 6.42 24.49 -9.27
N LEU A 467 5.58 24.02 -10.18
CA LEU A 467 5.70 22.74 -10.90
C LEU A 467 6.97 22.66 -11.80
N SER A 468 8.08 23.31 -11.42
CA SER A 468 9.39 23.14 -12.09
C SER A 468 10.23 22.01 -11.48
N GLY A 469 9.59 21.12 -10.71
CA GLY A 469 10.23 20.08 -9.92
C GLY A 469 10.86 18.93 -10.71
N GLN A 470 10.70 18.84 -12.03
CA GLN A 470 11.46 17.84 -12.81
C GLN A 470 12.95 18.20 -12.94
N LYS A 471 13.34 19.47 -12.82
CA LYS A 471 14.76 19.88 -12.82
C LYS A 471 15.33 20.20 -11.44
N ARG A 472 14.52 20.67 -10.49
CA ARG A 472 15.02 21.09 -9.16
C ARG A 472 15.12 19.97 -8.11
N LEU A 473 14.47 18.83 -8.33
CA LEU A 473 14.64 17.64 -7.49
C LEU A 473 16.03 16.97 -7.66
N GLN A 474 16.85 17.42 -8.62
CA GLN A 474 18.25 17.00 -8.73
C GLN A 474 19.23 17.84 -7.90
N GLU A 475 18.83 19.03 -7.41
CA GLU A 475 19.77 19.98 -6.79
C GLU A 475 19.55 20.16 -5.27
N GLU A 476 18.38 19.82 -4.72
CA GLU A 476 18.14 19.84 -3.27
C GLU A 476 18.50 18.51 -2.55
N GLU A 477 19.10 17.54 -3.26
CA GLU A 477 19.60 16.27 -2.69
C GLU A 477 20.88 16.41 -1.82
N HIS A 478 21.40 17.63 -1.60
CA HIS A 478 22.75 17.85 -1.07
C HIS A 478 22.92 18.33 0.38
N GLU A 479 21.92 18.20 1.26
CA GLU A 479 22.10 18.50 2.70
C GLU A 479 21.75 17.36 3.68
N GLY A 480 21.69 16.11 3.20
CA GLY A 480 21.68 14.92 4.05
C GLY A 480 22.70 13.91 3.56
N SER A 481 23.61 13.45 4.42
CA SER A 481 24.65 12.49 4.03
C SER A 481 24.01 11.23 3.39
N PRO A 482 24.35 10.87 2.14
CA PRO A 482 23.67 9.78 1.44
C PRO A 482 23.88 8.42 2.12
N GLY A 483 22.80 7.63 2.17
CA GLY A 483 22.81 6.27 2.70
C GLY A 483 23.88 5.37 2.05
N PRO A 484 24.36 4.33 2.73
CA PRO A 484 25.48 3.50 2.27
C PRO A 484 25.33 2.95 0.85
N ARG A 485 24.15 2.44 0.46
CA ARG A 485 23.89 1.93 -0.90
C ARG A 485 23.90 3.02 -1.97
N PHE A 486 23.45 4.23 -1.66
CA PHE A 486 23.48 5.33 -2.63
C PHE A 486 24.92 5.71 -2.97
N ARG A 487 25.80 5.80 -1.95
CA ARG A 487 27.24 6.00 -2.16
C ARG A 487 27.84 4.89 -3.03
N ARG A 488 27.52 3.63 -2.72
CA ARG A 488 27.97 2.46 -3.50
C ARG A 488 27.54 2.55 -4.97
N TRP A 489 26.31 2.96 -5.26
CA TRP A 489 25.84 3.18 -6.64
C TRP A 489 26.48 4.38 -7.34
N GLN A 490 26.78 5.46 -6.62
CA GLN A 490 27.52 6.60 -7.19
C GLN A 490 28.94 6.18 -7.58
N THR A 491 29.65 5.45 -6.70
CA THR A 491 30.96 4.85 -7.00
C THR A 491 30.89 3.96 -8.23
N LEU A 492 29.90 3.05 -8.29
CA LEU A 492 29.71 2.16 -9.44
C LEU A 492 29.53 2.94 -10.75
N ARG A 493 28.72 4.01 -10.76
CA ARG A 493 28.45 4.82 -11.97
C ARG A 493 29.66 5.58 -12.51
N GLN A 494 30.60 5.94 -11.65
CA GLN A 494 31.83 6.65 -12.03
C GLN A 494 32.95 5.68 -12.45
N THR A 495 32.73 4.38 -12.31
CA THR A 495 33.74 3.36 -12.61
C THR A 495 33.89 3.12 -14.11
N ASN A 496 35.13 3.10 -14.59
CA ASN A 496 35.43 2.71 -15.97
C ASN A 496 35.31 1.19 -16.14
N LEU A 497 34.25 0.74 -16.81
CA LEU A 497 33.95 -0.67 -17.05
C LEU A 497 35.10 -1.45 -17.72
N GLN A 498 35.82 -0.81 -18.65
CA GLN A 498 36.90 -1.46 -19.39
C GLN A 498 38.12 -1.70 -18.49
N GLU A 499 38.43 -0.77 -17.59
CA GLU A 499 39.53 -0.94 -16.62
C GLU A 499 39.23 -2.05 -15.63
N VAL A 500 38.00 -2.11 -15.10
CA VAL A 500 37.59 -3.20 -14.19
C VAL A 500 37.61 -4.56 -14.89
N LEU A 501 37.18 -4.62 -16.16
CA LEU A 501 37.26 -5.85 -16.96
C LEU A 501 38.72 -6.34 -17.09
N GLN A 502 39.63 -5.42 -17.37
CA GLN A 502 41.05 -5.72 -17.55
C GLN A 502 41.73 -6.11 -16.23
N GLN A 503 41.34 -5.49 -15.11
CA GLN A 503 41.79 -5.90 -13.78
C GLN A 503 41.27 -7.29 -13.41
N LEU A 504 40.01 -7.60 -13.73
CA LEU A 504 39.39 -8.88 -13.37
C LEU A 504 39.85 -10.04 -14.27
N MET A 505 40.01 -9.82 -15.58
CA MET A 505 40.24 -10.89 -16.57
C MET A 505 41.49 -10.72 -17.44
N GLY A 506 42.35 -9.73 -17.17
CA GLY A 506 43.61 -9.49 -17.88
C GLY A 506 43.56 -8.36 -18.92
N LEU A 507 44.72 -7.72 -19.15
CA LEU A 507 44.86 -6.44 -19.90
C LEU A 507 44.35 -6.48 -21.36
N GLU A 508 44.46 -7.62 -22.04
CA GLU A 508 44.02 -7.78 -23.44
C GLU A 508 42.51 -8.06 -23.59
N THR A 509 41.79 -8.22 -22.48
CA THR A 509 40.39 -8.61 -22.51
C THR A 509 39.49 -7.45 -22.93
N ARG A 510 38.62 -7.70 -23.91
CA ARG A 510 37.60 -6.76 -24.41
C ARG A 510 36.20 -7.32 -24.25
N PHE A 511 35.21 -6.44 -24.08
CA PHE A 511 33.81 -6.82 -24.09
C PHE A 511 33.41 -7.45 -25.43
N ARG A 512 32.57 -8.49 -25.35
CA ARG A 512 32.01 -9.18 -26.51
C ARG A 512 30.59 -8.71 -26.75
N SER A 513 30.24 -8.44 -28.01
CA SER A 513 28.86 -8.18 -28.46
C SER A 513 28.09 -7.20 -27.54
N LYS A 514 26.95 -7.62 -26.97
CA LYS A 514 26.07 -6.81 -26.11
C LYS A 514 26.51 -6.72 -24.65
N GLN A 515 27.65 -7.33 -24.25
CA GLN A 515 28.11 -7.32 -22.86
C GLN A 515 28.32 -5.91 -22.32
N HIS A 516 28.96 -5.03 -23.10
CA HIS A 516 29.24 -3.67 -22.66
C HIS A 516 27.94 -2.87 -22.41
N ALA A 517 27.01 -2.89 -23.36
CA ALA A 517 25.73 -2.19 -23.24
C ALA A 517 24.88 -2.72 -22.06
N ALA A 518 24.86 -4.04 -21.87
CA ALA A 518 24.17 -4.65 -20.73
C ALA A 518 24.84 -4.28 -19.40
N LEU A 519 26.17 -4.31 -19.32
CA LEU A 519 26.92 -3.91 -18.12
C LEU A 519 26.78 -2.42 -17.79
N GLN A 520 26.74 -1.55 -18.80
CA GLN A 520 26.45 -0.13 -18.62
C GLN A 520 25.07 0.08 -18.01
N ALA A 521 24.04 -0.61 -18.51
CA ALA A 521 22.71 -0.56 -17.92
C ALA A 521 22.69 -1.12 -16.48
N ILE A 522 23.46 -2.19 -16.24
CA ILE A 522 23.63 -2.83 -14.93
C ILE A 522 24.25 -1.86 -13.91
N ILE A 523 25.32 -1.17 -14.28
CA ILE A 523 26.02 -0.18 -13.42
C ILE A 523 25.19 1.10 -13.25
N ALA A 524 24.46 1.53 -14.28
CA ALA A 524 23.53 2.65 -14.19
C ALA A 524 22.31 2.36 -13.27
N ASN A 525 22.25 1.16 -12.69
CA ASN A 525 21.17 0.66 -11.84
C ASN A 525 19.81 0.62 -12.57
N LYS A 526 19.81 0.31 -13.87
CA LYS A 526 18.58 0.09 -14.63
C LYS A 526 18.00 -1.29 -14.31
N SER A 527 16.69 -1.38 -14.12
CA SER A 527 15.99 -2.61 -13.77
C SER A 527 14.60 -2.59 -14.38
N PRO A 528 14.02 -3.72 -14.80
CA PRO A 528 14.65 -5.04 -14.94
C PRO A 528 15.42 -5.18 -16.26
N ILE A 529 16.46 -6.01 -16.28
CA ILE A 529 17.29 -6.26 -17.46
C ILE A 529 17.13 -7.71 -17.90
N ILE A 530 17.01 -7.96 -19.20
CA ILE A 530 17.06 -9.30 -19.79
C ILE A 530 18.19 -9.38 -20.78
N LEU A 531 19.08 -10.35 -20.60
CA LEU A 531 20.18 -10.63 -21.52
C LEU A 531 20.04 -12.03 -22.12
N VAL A 532 19.86 -12.07 -23.44
CA VAL A 532 19.85 -13.29 -24.24
C VAL A 532 21.16 -13.38 -25.01
N MET A 533 22.03 -14.33 -24.63
CA MET A 533 23.33 -14.57 -25.27
C MET A 533 23.67 -16.05 -25.31
N ARG A 534 24.33 -16.51 -26.38
CA ARG A 534 24.77 -17.91 -26.55
C ARG A 534 25.52 -18.46 -25.33
N THR A 535 25.45 -19.77 -25.13
CA THR A 535 26.29 -20.47 -24.13
C THR A 535 27.77 -20.22 -24.44
N GLY A 536 28.57 -19.91 -23.40
CA GLY A 536 29.95 -19.47 -23.56
C GLY A 536 30.12 -18.00 -23.99
N GLY A 537 29.03 -17.26 -24.23
CA GLY A 537 29.05 -15.83 -24.55
C GLY A 537 29.45 -14.90 -23.40
N GLY A 538 29.73 -15.45 -22.21
CA GLY A 538 30.18 -14.68 -21.04
C GLY A 538 29.05 -14.01 -20.24
N LYS A 539 27.88 -14.66 -20.11
CA LYS A 539 26.75 -14.15 -19.31
C LYS A 539 27.10 -13.93 -17.83
N SER A 540 27.98 -14.76 -17.27
CA SER A 540 28.38 -14.67 -15.86
C SER A 540 29.09 -13.35 -15.52
N LEU A 541 29.70 -12.71 -16.51
CA LEU A 541 30.33 -11.40 -16.36
C LEU A 541 29.33 -10.32 -15.90
N MET A 542 28.04 -10.46 -16.24
CA MET A 542 26.98 -9.51 -15.87
C MET A 542 26.79 -9.36 -14.36
N PHE A 543 27.21 -10.36 -13.58
CA PHE A 543 27.13 -10.30 -12.12
C PHE A 543 28.50 -10.38 -11.44
N MET A 544 29.50 -10.99 -12.07
CA MET A 544 30.87 -11.03 -11.54
C MET A 544 31.55 -9.67 -11.58
N LEU A 545 31.45 -8.93 -12.69
CA LEU A 545 32.13 -7.65 -12.84
C LEU A 545 31.56 -6.60 -11.85
N PRO A 546 30.23 -6.39 -11.76
CA PRO A 546 29.70 -5.46 -10.76
C PRO A 546 30.01 -5.86 -9.31
N ALA A 547 30.08 -7.16 -9.01
CA ALA A 547 30.40 -7.65 -7.66
C ALA A 547 31.90 -7.51 -7.32
N SER A 548 32.76 -7.30 -8.31
CA SER A 548 34.21 -7.10 -8.13
C SER A 548 34.60 -5.66 -7.76
N ILE A 549 33.70 -4.71 -7.96
CA ILE A 549 33.98 -3.29 -7.72
C ILE A 549 34.00 -3.05 -6.21
N GLN A 550 35.01 -2.31 -5.74
CA GLN A 550 35.15 -1.94 -4.35
C GLN A 550 33.87 -1.24 -3.86
N GLU A 551 33.40 -1.60 -2.66
CA GLU A 551 32.12 -1.15 -2.09
C GLU A 551 30.84 -1.79 -2.70
N ALA A 552 30.95 -2.79 -3.56
CA ALA A 552 29.79 -3.57 -3.98
C ALA A 552 29.16 -4.36 -2.82
N GLY A 553 27.85 -4.51 -2.87
CA GLY A 553 27.04 -5.29 -1.95
C GLY A 553 26.85 -6.71 -2.47
N THR A 554 26.02 -7.47 -1.77
CA THR A 554 25.75 -8.86 -2.11
C THR A 554 24.88 -8.93 -3.36
N THR A 555 25.38 -9.67 -4.36
CA THR A 555 24.66 -10.10 -5.55
C THR A 555 24.13 -11.51 -5.34
N VAL A 556 22.82 -11.69 -5.43
CA VAL A 556 22.18 -13.00 -5.28
C VAL A 556 21.94 -13.61 -6.65
N VAL A 557 22.45 -14.82 -6.91
CA VAL A 557 22.32 -15.51 -8.19
C VAL A 557 21.54 -16.80 -8.02
N VAL A 558 20.36 -16.87 -8.63
CA VAL A 558 19.50 -18.04 -8.67
C VAL A 558 19.93 -18.92 -9.85
N MET A 559 20.41 -20.12 -9.57
CA MET A 559 20.92 -21.06 -10.59
C MET A 559 20.22 -22.43 -10.50
N PRO A 560 19.63 -22.95 -11.59
CA PRO A 560 18.81 -24.17 -11.55
C PRO A 560 19.60 -25.48 -11.37
N LEU A 561 20.87 -25.55 -11.81
CA LEU A 561 21.63 -26.80 -11.77
C LEU A 561 22.67 -26.82 -10.64
N ILE A 562 22.59 -27.84 -9.77
CA ILE A 562 23.52 -28.03 -8.65
C ILE A 562 24.96 -28.26 -9.14
N ALA A 563 25.14 -28.97 -10.25
CA ALA A 563 26.45 -29.23 -10.86
C ALA A 563 27.18 -27.94 -11.29
N LEU A 564 26.44 -26.88 -11.63
CA LEU A 564 27.03 -25.59 -12.03
C LEU A 564 27.46 -24.74 -10.83
N LYS A 565 27.00 -25.04 -9.61
CA LYS A 565 27.35 -24.25 -8.43
C LYS A 565 28.84 -24.36 -8.09
N GLN A 566 29.40 -25.56 -8.11
CA GLN A 566 30.81 -25.79 -7.77
C GLN A 566 31.74 -25.15 -8.80
N ASP A 567 31.42 -25.27 -10.09
CA ASP A 567 32.16 -24.60 -11.17
C ASP A 567 32.08 -23.07 -11.02
N MET A 568 30.91 -22.52 -10.71
CA MET A 568 30.75 -21.08 -10.49
C MET A 568 31.56 -20.57 -9.29
N GLN A 569 31.54 -21.30 -8.17
CA GLN A 569 32.36 -20.95 -7.00
C GLN A 569 33.86 -21.00 -7.30
N ARG A 570 34.30 -22.00 -8.08
CA ARG A 570 35.69 -22.11 -8.53
C ARG A 570 36.08 -20.89 -9.38
N ARG A 571 35.29 -20.56 -10.40
CA ARG A 571 35.56 -19.39 -11.27
C ARG A 571 35.58 -18.07 -10.51
N CYS A 572 34.64 -17.85 -9.59
CA CYS A 572 34.66 -16.67 -8.74
C CYS A 572 35.93 -16.60 -7.90
N ARG A 573 36.36 -17.73 -7.31
CA ARG A 573 37.59 -17.80 -6.50
C ARG A 573 38.85 -17.54 -7.32
N GLU A 574 38.93 -18.06 -8.54
CA GLU A 574 40.03 -17.78 -9.48
C GLU A 574 40.13 -16.28 -9.82
N LEU A 575 38.99 -15.57 -9.80
CA LEU A 575 38.90 -14.13 -10.00
C LEU A 575 39.01 -13.33 -8.68
N GLY A 576 39.30 -13.97 -7.55
CA GLY A 576 39.40 -13.32 -6.23
C GLY A 576 38.06 -12.88 -5.61
N LEU A 577 36.93 -13.33 -6.13
CA LEU A 577 35.59 -12.96 -5.68
C LEU A 577 35.07 -13.93 -4.61
N GLU A 578 34.57 -13.38 -3.50
CA GLU A 578 33.93 -14.17 -2.45
C GLU A 578 32.56 -14.69 -2.92
N CYS A 579 32.49 -16.00 -3.16
CA CYS A 579 31.29 -16.64 -3.69
C CYS A 579 30.87 -17.85 -2.83
N ILE A 580 29.69 -17.73 -2.21
CA ILE A 580 29.16 -18.72 -1.27
C ILE A 580 27.85 -19.29 -1.80
N ALA A 581 27.68 -20.61 -1.70
CA ALA A 581 26.39 -21.26 -1.92
C ALA A 581 25.54 -21.23 -0.66
N TRP A 582 24.29 -20.77 -0.79
CA TRP A 582 23.33 -20.70 0.30
C TRP A 582 23.12 -22.06 0.97
N SER A 583 23.18 -22.07 2.30
CA SER A 583 22.83 -23.21 3.15
C SER A 583 22.14 -22.71 4.40
N ALA A 584 20.96 -23.26 4.71
CA ALA A 584 20.15 -22.85 5.86
C ALA A 584 20.85 -23.07 7.23
N ARG A 585 21.93 -23.85 7.27
CA ARG A 585 22.68 -24.18 8.50
C ARG A 585 23.90 -23.30 8.74
N LYS A 586 24.33 -22.51 7.76
CA LYS A 586 25.53 -21.68 7.85
C LYS A 586 25.15 -20.22 8.03
N LYS A 587 25.77 -19.54 9.00
CA LYS A 587 25.74 -18.08 9.06
C LYS A 587 26.61 -17.56 7.92
N ILE A 588 26.03 -16.73 7.06
CA ILE A 588 26.72 -16.11 5.92
C ILE A 588 26.94 -14.66 6.28
N HIS A 589 28.20 -14.25 6.33
CA HIS A 589 28.65 -12.88 6.55
C HIS A 589 29.52 -12.49 5.34
N ASP A 590 29.45 -11.23 4.93
CA ASP A 590 30.43 -10.57 4.05
C ASP A 590 30.69 -11.10 2.63
N THR A 591 29.72 -11.79 2.02
CA THR A 591 29.84 -12.27 0.63
C THR A 591 29.45 -11.24 -0.44
N CYS A 592 30.23 -11.15 -1.53
CA CYS A 592 29.88 -10.38 -2.72
C CYS A 592 28.93 -11.14 -3.65
N ILE A 593 29.00 -12.48 -3.73
CA ILE A 593 28.11 -13.32 -4.55
C ILE A 593 27.51 -14.47 -3.74
N LEU A 594 26.18 -14.52 -3.67
CA LEU A 594 25.42 -15.58 -3.00
C LEU A 594 24.66 -16.43 -4.02
N LEU A 595 25.11 -17.68 -4.21
CA LEU A 595 24.49 -18.64 -5.12
C LEU A 595 23.34 -19.40 -4.43
N VAL A 596 22.18 -19.49 -5.06
CA VAL A 596 21.02 -20.19 -4.50
C VAL A 596 20.32 -21.04 -5.57
N THR A 597 19.79 -22.21 -5.20
CA THR A 597 18.91 -22.98 -6.10
C THR A 597 17.50 -22.41 -6.07
N PRO A 598 16.71 -22.55 -7.15
CA PRO A 598 15.32 -22.12 -7.17
C PRO A 598 14.47 -22.62 -5.99
N GLU A 599 14.65 -23.86 -5.56
CA GLU A 599 13.91 -24.46 -4.44
C GLU A 599 14.27 -23.81 -3.11
N SER A 600 15.54 -23.46 -2.92
CA SER A 600 16.02 -22.78 -1.72
C SER A 600 15.68 -21.30 -1.73
N ALA A 601 15.65 -20.69 -2.91
CA ALA A 601 15.31 -19.29 -3.14
C ALA A 601 13.89 -18.93 -2.67
N VAL A 602 12.98 -19.91 -2.69
CA VAL A 602 11.59 -19.73 -2.26
C VAL A 602 11.35 -20.17 -0.81
N SER A 603 12.39 -20.62 -0.10
CA SER A 603 12.31 -21.02 1.30
C SER A 603 12.19 -19.81 2.23
N GLN A 604 11.43 -19.95 3.31
CA GLN A 604 11.24 -18.85 4.27
C GLN A 604 12.57 -18.41 4.90
N GLY A 605 13.48 -19.36 5.18
CA GLY A 605 14.80 -19.07 5.75
C GLY A 605 15.64 -18.19 4.85
N PHE A 606 15.65 -18.47 3.53
CA PHE A 606 16.36 -17.64 2.57
C PHE A 606 15.72 -16.27 2.38
N MET A 607 14.38 -16.22 2.27
CA MET A 607 13.65 -14.95 2.16
C MET A 607 13.89 -14.04 3.37
N ASN A 608 13.97 -14.60 4.58
CA ASN A 608 14.34 -13.85 5.78
C ASN A 608 15.79 -13.33 5.72
N HIS A 609 16.72 -14.12 5.19
CA HIS A 609 18.11 -13.67 5.01
C HIS A 609 18.23 -12.55 3.97
N LEU A 610 17.55 -12.66 2.83
CA LEU A 610 17.44 -11.59 1.83
C LEU A 610 16.89 -10.29 2.43
N ARG A 611 15.81 -10.37 3.24
CA ARG A 611 15.25 -9.20 3.94
C ARG A 611 16.26 -8.56 4.88
N LYS A 612 17.06 -9.35 5.61
CA LYS A 612 18.15 -8.83 6.46
C LYS A 612 19.21 -8.10 5.63
N LEU A 613 19.66 -8.68 4.52
CA LEU A 613 20.61 -8.03 3.61
C LEU A 613 20.05 -6.72 3.05
N GLN A 614 18.77 -6.68 2.70
CA GLN A 614 18.09 -5.48 2.22
C GLN A 614 17.96 -4.41 3.32
N ALA A 615 17.58 -4.80 4.54
CA ALA A 615 17.45 -3.88 5.68
C ALA A 615 18.80 -3.28 6.13
N MET A 616 19.89 -4.03 5.98
CA MET A 616 21.25 -3.53 6.21
C MET A 616 21.80 -2.73 5.01
N ASP A 617 21.00 -2.50 3.97
CA ASP A 617 21.38 -1.79 2.76
C ASP A 617 22.58 -2.43 2.04
N ARG A 618 22.67 -3.77 2.09
CA ARG A 618 23.75 -4.60 1.52
C ARG A 618 23.33 -5.46 0.34
N LEU A 619 22.04 -5.57 0.03
CA LEU A 619 21.55 -6.33 -1.13
C LEU A 619 21.49 -5.41 -2.36
N ASP A 620 22.31 -5.69 -3.37
CA ASP A 620 22.40 -4.83 -4.56
C ASP A 620 21.50 -5.30 -5.70
N ARG A 621 21.53 -6.61 -5.97
CA ARG A 621 20.88 -7.19 -7.14
C ARG A 621 20.50 -8.65 -6.95
N ILE A 622 19.45 -9.05 -7.67
CA ILE A 622 19.03 -10.43 -7.85
C ILE A 622 19.20 -10.78 -9.33
N VAL A 623 19.88 -11.89 -9.57
CA VAL A 623 20.17 -12.42 -10.90
C VAL A 623 19.50 -13.77 -11.03
N ILE A 624 18.68 -13.97 -12.05
CA ILE A 624 18.10 -15.27 -12.36
C ILE A 624 18.80 -15.80 -13.60
N ASP A 625 19.69 -16.78 -13.38
CA ASP A 625 20.38 -17.45 -14.47
C ASP A 625 19.50 -18.57 -15.06
N GLU A 626 19.66 -18.79 -16.36
CA GLU A 626 18.80 -19.64 -17.17
C GLU A 626 17.30 -19.36 -16.97
N CYS A 627 16.90 -18.09 -17.03
CA CYS A 627 15.53 -17.67 -16.73
C CYS A 627 14.47 -18.33 -17.63
N HIS A 628 14.83 -18.84 -18.81
CA HIS A 628 13.94 -19.60 -19.69
C HIS A 628 13.36 -20.86 -19.03
N VAL A 629 14.05 -21.39 -18.01
CA VAL A 629 13.64 -22.55 -17.21
C VAL A 629 12.26 -22.31 -16.56
N LEU A 630 11.88 -21.05 -16.33
CA LEU A 630 10.56 -20.66 -15.85
C LEU A 630 9.42 -21.02 -16.81
N LEU A 631 9.70 -21.11 -18.12
CA LEU A 631 8.73 -21.46 -19.15
C LEU A 631 8.46 -22.97 -19.25
N ASN A 632 9.19 -23.80 -18.50
CA ASN A 632 9.04 -25.24 -18.57
C ASN A 632 7.65 -25.67 -18.05
N THR A 633 6.92 -26.43 -18.86
CA THR A 633 5.52 -26.83 -18.63
C THR A 633 5.36 -28.03 -17.71
N ARG A 634 6.45 -28.70 -17.28
CA ARG A 634 6.37 -29.78 -16.29
C ARG A 634 5.77 -29.26 -14.97
N LEU A 635 4.59 -29.78 -14.61
CA LEU A 635 3.70 -29.28 -13.54
C LEU A 635 4.39 -29.05 -12.18
N ASP A 636 5.25 -29.97 -11.74
CA ASP A 636 5.93 -29.87 -10.43
C ASP A 636 6.99 -28.77 -10.38
N PHE A 637 7.61 -28.52 -11.52
CA PHE A 637 8.68 -27.54 -11.65
C PHE A 637 8.10 -26.12 -11.78
N ARG A 638 7.01 -25.98 -12.54
CA ARG A 638 6.24 -24.74 -12.69
C ARG A 638 5.71 -24.20 -11.36
N ARG A 639 5.17 -25.06 -10.48
CA ARG A 639 4.61 -24.63 -9.17
C ARG A 639 5.65 -24.09 -8.19
N LYS A 640 6.85 -24.68 -8.16
CA LYS A 640 7.95 -24.21 -7.28
C LYS A 640 8.57 -22.92 -7.80
N LEU A 641 8.72 -22.80 -9.12
CA LEU A 641 9.32 -21.64 -9.78
C LEU A 641 8.39 -20.43 -9.89
N GLN A 642 7.07 -20.62 -9.95
CA GLN A 642 6.12 -19.49 -9.80
C GLN A 642 6.32 -18.72 -8.50
N LYS A 643 6.83 -19.37 -7.44
CA LYS A 643 7.17 -18.70 -6.18
C LYS A 643 8.42 -17.83 -6.29
N LEU A 644 9.26 -17.96 -7.33
CA LEU A 644 10.37 -17.02 -7.58
C LEU A 644 9.87 -15.63 -7.98
N ARG A 645 8.59 -15.47 -8.37
CA ARG A 645 7.97 -14.13 -8.48
C ARG A 645 8.12 -13.32 -7.19
N LYS A 646 8.14 -13.98 -6.03
CA LYS A 646 8.38 -13.31 -4.73
C LYS A 646 9.75 -12.63 -4.66
N MET A 647 10.70 -13.00 -5.51
CA MET A 647 11.99 -12.32 -5.58
C MET A 647 11.89 -10.94 -6.24
N VAL A 648 10.86 -10.70 -7.05
CA VAL A 648 10.56 -9.38 -7.64
C VAL A 648 10.02 -8.42 -6.57
N GLU A 649 9.48 -8.93 -5.45
CA GLU A 649 9.04 -8.10 -4.32
C GLU A 649 10.22 -7.39 -3.63
N PHE A 650 11.46 -7.86 -3.81
CA PHE A 650 12.63 -7.14 -3.33
C PHE A 650 12.93 -5.99 -4.28
N THR A 651 12.89 -4.75 -3.78
CA THR A 651 13.15 -3.51 -4.52
C THR A 651 14.64 -3.30 -4.80
N VAL A 652 15.25 -4.30 -5.44
CA VAL A 652 16.66 -4.35 -5.85
C VAL A 652 16.74 -4.67 -7.35
N GLN A 653 17.88 -4.42 -7.96
CA GLN A 653 18.01 -4.57 -9.41
C GLN A 653 17.84 -6.03 -9.82
N LEU A 654 16.97 -6.28 -10.80
CA LEU A 654 16.68 -7.61 -11.31
C LEU A 654 17.31 -7.82 -12.68
N VAL A 655 18.10 -8.87 -12.81
CA VAL A 655 18.78 -9.24 -14.07
C VAL A 655 18.45 -10.68 -14.43
N LEU A 656 17.89 -10.89 -15.62
CA LEU A 656 17.53 -12.21 -16.14
C LEU A 656 18.50 -12.60 -17.25
N LEU A 657 19.12 -13.79 -17.13
CA LEU A 657 20.13 -14.27 -18.07
C LEU A 657 19.65 -15.57 -18.72
N THR A 658 19.84 -15.72 -20.03
CA THR A 658 19.48 -16.96 -20.74
C THR A 658 20.20 -17.10 -22.08
N ALA A 659 20.34 -18.33 -22.58
CA ALA A 659 20.85 -18.61 -23.93
C ALA A 659 19.76 -18.95 -24.96
N THR A 660 18.59 -19.39 -24.50
CA THR A 660 17.64 -20.18 -25.31
C THR A 660 16.22 -19.61 -25.31
N LEU A 661 16.06 -18.32 -24.97
CA LEU A 661 14.75 -17.67 -25.00
C LEU A 661 14.33 -17.32 -26.43
N LEU A 662 13.33 -18.05 -26.95
CA LEU A 662 12.70 -17.74 -28.23
C LEU A 662 11.98 -16.38 -28.15
N PRO A 663 12.02 -15.55 -29.22
CA PRO A 663 11.30 -14.28 -29.27
C PRO A 663 9.80 -14.42 -28.97
N SER A 664 9.15 -15.46 -29.48
CA SER A 664 7.72 -15.74 -29.25
C SER A 664 7.39 -16.10 -27.80
N LYS A 665 8.39 -16.42 -26.97
CA LYS A 665 8.24 -16.80 -25.57
C LYS A 665 8.61 -15.69 -24.58
N GLU A 666 9.00 -14.52 -25.07
CA GLU A 666 9.35 -13.38 -24.23
C GLU A 666 8.15 -12.88 -23.43
N ALA A 667 7.04 -12.59 -24.09
CA ALA A 667 5.81 -12.14 -23.41
C ALA A 667 5.34 -13.15 -22.35
N GLU A 668 5.48 -14.45 -22.63
CA GLU A 668 5.17 -15.50 -21.65
C GLU A 668 6.12 -15.43 -20.45
N LEU A 669 7.43 -15.26 -20.67
CA LEU A 669 8.42 -15.14 -19.59
C LEU A 669 8.15 -13.91 -18.72
N LEU A 670 7.83 -12.78 -19.33
CA LEU A 670 7.50 -11.52 -18.66
C LEU A 670 6.25 -11.64 -17.79
N SER A 671 5.19 -12.19 -18.37
CA SER A 671 3.96 -12.53 -17.63
C SER A 671 4.23 -13.53 -16.50
N MET A 672 5.15 -14.48 -16.72
CA MET A 672 5.53 -15.48 -15.72
C MET A 672 6.30 -14.91 -14.53
N ILE A 673 7.05 -13.83 -14.69
CA ILE A 673 7.82 -13.20 -13.60
C ILE A 673 7.10 -11.96 -13.07
N SER A 674 6.03 -11.50 -13.74
CA SER A 674 5.34 -10.23 -13.44
C SER A 674 6.28 -9.04 -13.61
N ILE A 675 7.02 -9.03 -14.73
CA ILE A 675 7.90 -7.96 -15.16
C ILE A 675 7.29 -7.28 -16.38
N GLU A 676 7.28 -5.95 -16.39
CA GLU A 676 6.86 -5.14 -17.52
C GLU A 676 8.03 -4.28 -18.02
N ALA A 677 8.09 -4.06 -19.34
CA ALA A 677 9.09 -3.24 -20.03
C ALA A 677 10.56 -3.45 -19.61
N PRO A 678 11.11 -4.69 -19.69
CA PRO A 678 12.52 -4.90 -19.39
C PRO A 678 13.42 -4.24 -20.45
N LEU A 679 14.62 -3.82 -20.04
CA LEU A 679 15.69 -3.55 -20.99
C LEU A 679 16.17 -4.88 -21.59
N MET A 680 15.76 -5.15 -22.83
CA MET A 680 16.08 -6.37 -23.55
C MET A 680 17.38 -6.20 -24.36
N PHE A 681 18.40 -6.98 -24.01
CA PHE A 681 19.63 -7.13 -24.77
C PHE A 681 19.65 -8.53 -25.38
N ARG A 682 19.43 -8.63 -26.69
CA ARG A 682 19.53 -9.90 -27.43
C ARG A 682 20.74 -9.88 -28.36
N ASP A 683 21.52 -10.95 -28.30
CA ASP A 683 22.65 -11.23 -29.19
C ASP A 683 22.37 -12.48 -30.05
N MET A 684 23.17 -12.69 -31.09
CA MET A 684 23.08 -13.89 -31.91
C MET A 684 23.41 -15.14 -31.07
N THR A 685 22.51 -16.12 -31.10
CA THR A 685 22.68 -17.40 -30.40
C THR A 685 23.36 -18.47 -31.26
N SER A 686 23.58 -18.17 -32.55
CA SER A 686 24.27 -19.05 -33.50
C SER A 686 25.75 -19.27 -33.13
N ARG A 687 26.24 -20.48 -33.42
CA ARG A 687 27.62 -20.90 -33.13
C ARG A 687 28.30 -21.35 -34.42
N HIS A 688 29.06 -20.45 -35.03
CA HIS A 688 29.84 -20.74 -36.24
C HIS A 688 30.91 -21.83 -36.05
N ASN A 689 31.27 -22.13 -34.79
CA ASN A 689 32.20 -23.20 -34.44
C ASN A 689 31.54 -24.57 -34.23
N ILE A 690 30.26 -24.72 -34.58
CA ILE A 690 29.54 -26.00 -34.54
C ILE A 690 29.04 -26.31 -35.95
N ALA A 691 29.42 -27.48 -36.48
CA ALA A 691 28.84 -28.04 -37.69
C ALA A 691 27.70 -29.00 -37.32
N TYR A 692 26.59 -28.96 -38.06
CA TYR A 692 25.46 -29.87 -37.89
C TYR A 692 25.47 -30.90 -39.02
N THR A 693 25.41 -32.20 -38.69
CA THR A 693 25.26 -33.30 -39.65
C THR A 693 24.11 -34.19 -39.20
N VAL A 694 23.28 -34.66 -40.14
CA VAL A 694 22.18 -35.59 -39.88
C VAL A 694 22.51 -36.92 -40.58
N GLN A 695 22.47 -38.02 -39.83
CA GLN A 695 22.69 -39.37 -40.34
C GLN A 695 21.50 -40.25 -39.98
N GLN A 696 21.08 -41.12 -40.90
CA GLN A 696 20.00 -42.07 -40.67
C GLN A 696 20.58 -43.38 -40.14
N HIS A 697 19.98 -43.91 -39.08
CA HIS A 697 20.43 -45.15 -38.43
C HIS A 697 19.26 -46.09 -38.20
N ASP A 698 19.52 -47.40 -38.25
CA ASP A 698 18.54 -48.43 -37.93
C ASP A 698 18.29 -48.50 -36.43
N ALA A 699 17.01 -48.59 -36.05
CA ALA A 699 16.55 -48.49 -34.66
C ALA A 699 17.13 -49.55 -33.70
N LYS A 700 17.63 -50.66 -34.25
CA LYS A 700 18.20 -51.78 -33.47
C LYS A 700 19.63 -51.52 -32.97
N ASP A 701 20.36 -50.61 -33.62
CA ASP A 701 21.80 -50.39 -33.35
C ASP A 701 22.10 -48.99 -32.77
N ILE A 702 21.08 -48.17 -32.52
CA ILE A 702 21.21 -46.78 -32.04
C ILE A 702 22.11 -46.70 -30.81
N GLU A 703 21.96 -47.60 -29.83
CA GLU A 703 22.69 -47.51 -28.56
C GLU A 703 24.18 -47.89 -28.69
N GLN A 704 24.52 -48.82 -29.60
CA GLN A 704 25.91 -49.17 -29.91
C GLN A 704 26.59 -48.10 -30.77
N GLN A 705 25.87 -47.52 -31.73
CA GLN A 705 26.40 -46.51 -32.64
C GLN A 705 26.56 -45.14 -31.96
N VAL A 706 25.66 -44.75 -31.06
CA VAL A 706 25.82 -43.55 -30.22
C VAL A 706 27.06 -43.67 -29.32
N LYS A 707 27.35 -44.86 -28.77
CA LYS A 707 28.57 -45.14 -28.01
C LYS A 707 29.85 -45.13 -28.86
N ALA A 708 29.76 -45.29 -30.18
CA ALA A 708 30.91 -45.22 -31.08
C ALA A 708 31.25 -43.77 -31.50
N ILE A 709 30.32 -42.82 -31.30
CA ILE A 709 30.46 -41.40 -31.67
C ILE A 709 30.89 -40.54 -30.46
N ILE A 710 30.51 -40.93 -29.24
CA ILE A 710 30.93 -40.32 -27.96
C ILE A 710 32.26 -40.94 -27.53
#